data_AF-A0A432Q995-F1
#
_entry.id   AF-A0A432Q995-F1
#
_cell.length_a   1.000
_cell.length_b   1.000
_cell.length_c   1.000
_cell.angle_alpha   90.00
_cell.angle_beta   90.00
_cell.angle_gamma   90.00
#
_symmetry.space_group_name_H-M   'P 1'
#
loop_
_entity.id
_entity.type
_entity.pdbx_description
1 polymer ?
#
loop_
_entity_poly.entity_id
_entity_poly.type
_entity_poly.pdbx_seq_one_letter_code
_entity_poly.pdbx_strand_id
1 'polypeptide(L)'
;METTTTQTRPLLSRIDWKDLATRSDIWASVGIIGILLLMIIPLPPMILDLCLALNITLAILILIISLYTEKAVEFSIFPSLLLATTLFRLSLNVASTRLILLHGNEGMNAAGSVIEAFGQFVVGGSYVVGMVIFIILVIINFIVITKGAGRIAEVAARFTLDAMPGKQMAIDADLNAGLIDEAEARKRRDEIADEATFHGAMDGASKFVRGDAIAGIIITLINIGAGFVIGVMQKGMPMAEAAQNYTILTIGDGLVGQLPALIISTAAGMLVTRSGGKENFGDEIKKQFLRYSKALWIVAGILLLFALIPGLPVIPFLILSAALCFVAYKLDQVDREKAAEESLLEQPEPVTAPEEDYEQLLNVDLLELEVGYGLIPFVDAGQDGELLARIQSIRKQFALSMGFIVPPIHIKDNLQLSPNQYVISLKGVQIATAEMMPGYYMAMDPGTVTETIKGIPTEEPAFGLPAIWITEDQREQAQIAGYTVVDCITVMATHISEIIKQHAHELLGRQETQDLLDNLARSYPKLVEELVPNVLNVGTIMRVLQNLLREGVSIRDLRTILETMADYAPITQDTDVLTEYVRHALSRSISSAYIQPDGTIPVITLDRSVEEIIQNSIQHRESGSYLALDPQVAQKILDSLSNLVAG
;
A
#
# COMPACT_ATOMS: atom_id res chain seq x y z
N MET A 1 -18.23 22.73 90.54
CA MET A 1 -16.80 22.55 90.86
C MET A 1 -16.42 21.19 90.32
N GLU A 2 -16.11 21.13 89.03
CA GLU A 2 -15.62 19.91 88.37
C GLU A 2 -14.87 20.36 87.10
N THR A 3 -13.60 19.98 87.07
CA THR A 3 -12.60 20.32 86.07
C THR A 3 -12.76 19.44 84.84
N THR A 4 -13.17 20.01 83.71
CA THR A 4 -13.06 19.34 82.40
C THR A 4 -11.78 19.76 81.71
N THR A 5 -10.80 18.86 81.80
CA THR A 5 -9.54 18.83 81.06
C THR A 5 -9.80 18.81 79.55
N THR A 6 -9.38 19.87 78.87
CA THR A 6 -9.22 19.89 77.41
C THR A 6 -8.01 19.02 77.02
N GLN A 7 -8.26 17.75 76.69
CA GLN A 7 -7.28 16.95 75.96
C GLN A 7 -7.24 17.40 74.49
N THR A 8 -6.19 18.14 74.14
CA THR A 8 -5.79 18.42 72.77
C THR A 8 -5.34 17.11 72.10
N ARG A 9 -6.19 16.53 71.24
CA ARG A 9 -5.75 15.49 70.29
C ARG A 9 -4.88 16.15 69.21
N PRO A 10 -3.73 15.57 68.82
CA PRO A 10 -2.86 16.15 67.82
C PRO A 10 -3.51 16.12 66.43
N LEU A 11 -3.36 17.21 65.68
CA LEU A 11 -3.87 17.47 64.31
C LEU A 11 -3.58 16.34 63.30
N LEU A 12 -2.55 15.53 63.55
CA LEU A 12 -2.16 14.39 62.71
C LEU A 12 -3.16 13.23 62.71
N SER A 13 -4.12 13.19 63.63
CA SER A 13 -5.12 12.11 63.75
C SER A 13 -6.39 12.31 62.91
N ARG A 14 -6.48 13.41 62.13
CA ARG A 14 -7.61 13.70 61.21
C ARG A 14 -7.27 13.51 59.73
N ILE A 15 -6.07 13.07 59.40
CA ILE A 15 -5.70 12.76 58.02
C ILE A 15 -6.15 11.32 57.76
N ASP A 16 -7.17 11.16 56.91
CA ASP A 16 -7.63 9.86 56.47
C ASP A 16 -6.67 9.37 55.36
N TRP A 17 -5.66 8.58 55.75
CA TRP A 17 -4.55 8.18 54.87
C TRP A 17 -5.02 7.40 53.63
N LYS A 18 -6.23 6.84 53.65
CA LYS A 18 -6.84 6.15 52.51
C LYS A 18 -7.38 7.12 51.44
N ASP A 19 -7.97 8.25 51.86
CA ASP A 19 -8.43 9.30 50.93
C ASP A 19 -7.29 10.14 50.35
N LEU A 20 -6.15 10.19 51.06
CA LEU A 20 -4.93 10.81 50.56
C LEU A 20 -4.14 9.87 49.64
N ALA A 21 -4.23 8.55 49.84
CA ALA A 21 -3.65 7.54 48.96
C ALA A 21 -4.34 7.45 47.59
N THR A 22 -5.63 7.77 47.50
CA THR A 22 -6.41 7.72 46.25
C THR A 22 -6.31 8.97 45.38
N ARG A 23 -5.75 10.08 45.88
CA ARG A 23 -5.57 11.32 45.11
C ARG A 23 -4.22 11.33 44.37
N SER A 24 -4.22 10.83 43.13
CA SER A 24 -3.08 10.80 42.21
C SER A 24 -2.34 12.14 42.07
N ASP A 25 -3.09 13.24 42.06
CA ASP A 25 -2.57 14.59 41.79
C ASP A 25 -1.67 15.10 42.93
N ILE A 26 -1.96 14.69 44.17
CA ILE A 26 -1.16 15.00 45.35
C ILE A 26 0.18 14.26 45.27
N TRP A 27 0.15 12.97 44.92
CA TRP A 27 1.38 12.17 44.79
C TRP A 27 2.27 12.68 43.65
N ALA A 28 1.71 13.07 42.51
CA ALA A 28 2.47 13.68 41.42
C ALA A 28 3.15 14.99 41.87
N SER A 29 2.41 15.87 42.55
CA SER A 29 2.92 17.15 43.06
C SER A 29 4.01 16.96 44.12
N VAL A 30 3.80 16.04 45.06
CA VAL A 30 4.79 15.67 46.08
C VAL A 30 6.03 15.06 45.44
N GLY A 31 5.88 14.23 44.40
CA GLY A 31 7.00 13.68 43.64
C GLY A 31 7.86 14.76 43.00
N ILE A 32 7.25 15.72 42.29
CA ILE A 32 7.98 16.83 41.65
C ILE A 32 8.69 17.71 42.69
N ILE A 33 8.01 18.06 43.79
CA ILE A 33 8.64 18.82 44.88
C ILE A 33 9.78 18.01 45.51
N GLY A 34 9.60 16.70 45.67
CA GLY A 34 10.63 15.77 46.12
C GLY A 34 11.88 15.84 45.25
N ILE A 35 11.73 15.80 43.93
CA ILE A 35 12.83 15.93 42.97
C ILE A 35 13.59 17.25 43.17
N LEU A 36 12.90 18.36 43.38
CA LEU A 36 13.53 19.66 43.64
C LEU A 36 14.28 19.69 44.98
N LEU A 37 13.71 19.05 46.02
CA LEU A 37 14.35 18.95 47.33
C LEU A 37 15.64 18.12 47.29
N LEU A 38 15.72 17.07 46.46
CA LEU A 38 16.96 16.29 46.26
C LEU A 38 18.13 17.18 45.79
N MET A 39 17.86 18.26 45.07
CA MET A 39 18.91 19.19 44.60
C MET A 39 19.49 20.04 45.74
N ILE A 40 18.70 20.31 46.78
CA ILE A 40 19.06 21.21 47.88
C ILE A 40 19.64 20.42 49.05
N ILE A 41 19.01 19.31 49.42
CA ILE A 41 19.32 18.55 50.63
C ILE A 41 20.48 17.57 50.36
N PRO A 42 21.52 17.53 51.21
CA PRO A 42 22.59 16.53 51.08
C PRO A 42 22.03 15.12 51.32
N LEU A 43 22.26 14.21 50.38
CA LEU A 43 21.76 12.84 50.45
C LEU A 43 22.83 11.89 50.99
N PRO A 44 22.46 10.95 51.88
CA PRO A 44 23.29 9.79 52.19
C PRO A 44 23.56 8.94 50.94
N PRO A 45 24.75 8.31 50.80
CA PRO A 45 25.08 7.48 49.64
C PRO A 45 24.05 6.38 49.34
N MET A 46 23.46 5.77 50.38
CA MET A 46 22.44 4.72 50.23
C MET A 46 21.15 5.23 49.55
N ILE A 47 20.71 6.45 49.88
CA ILE A 47 19.50 7.04 49.28
C ILE A 47 19.80 7.42 47.82
N LEU A 48 20.99 7.94 47.54
CA LEU A 48 21.44 8.22 46.20
C LEU A 48 21.46 6.94 45.34
N ASP A 49 22.06 5.86 45.84
CA ASP A 49 22.07 4.55 45.15
C ASP A 49 20.64 4.06 44.85
N LEU A 50 19.71 4.17 45.80
CA LEU A 50 18.31 3.82 45.60
C LEU A 50 17.65 4.68 44.50
N CYS A 51 17.88 5.99 44.51
CA CYS A 51 17.32 6.89 43.51
C CYS A 51 17.93 6.66 42.11
N LEU A 52 19.22 6.36 42.02
CA LEU A 52 19.89 6.00 40.76
C LEU A 52 19.35 4.68 40.21
N ALA A 53 19.17 3.67 41.06
CA ALA A 53 18.55 2.40 40.68
C ALA A 53 17.09 2.59 40.24
N LEU A 54 16.32 3.44 40.94
CA LEU A 54 14.96 3.80 40.56
C LEU A 54 14.92 4.49 39.19
N ASN A 55 15.86 5.41 38.91
CA ASN A 55 15.98 6.09 37.63
C ASN A 55 16.24 5.11 36.47
N ILE A 56 17.18 4.16 36.65
CA ILE A 56 17.44 3.10 35.65
C ILE A 56 16.20 2.23 35.45
N THR A 57 15.55 1.83 36.54
CA THR A 57 14.34 1.00 36.49
C THR A 57 13.22 1.71 35.74
N LEU A 58 13.00 3.00 36.00
CA LEU A 58 11.99 3.81 35.33
C LEU A 58 12.30 3.98 33.84
N ALA A 59 13.57 4.19 33.47
CA ALA A 59 13.97 4.27 32.07
C ALA A 59 13.68 2.96 31.32
N ILE A 60 14.04 1.81 31.90
CA ILE A 60 13.73 0.50 31.30
C ILE A 60 12.22 0.29 31.20
N LEU A 61 11.47 0.62 32.25
CA LEU A 61 10.01 0.51 32.24
C LEU A 61 9.39 1.36 31.12
N ILE A 62 9.85 2.60 30.96
CA ILE A 62 9.41 3.49 29.88
C ILE A 62 9.70 2.87 28.51
N LEU A 63 10.90 2.35 28.28
CA LEU A 63 11.26 1.70 27.01
C LEU A 63 10.37 0.49 26.72
N ILE A 64 10.13 -0.36 27.72
CA ILE A 64 9.28 -1.54 27.57
C ILE A 64 7.85 -1.12 27.26
N ILE A 65 7.26 -0.16 27.99
CA ILE A 65 5.91 0.34 27.69
C ILE A 65 5.85 0.86 26.26
N SER A 66 6.82 1.68 25.82
CA SER A 66 6.87 2.19 24.44
C SER A 66 6.96 1.09 23.37
N LEU A 67 7.54 -0.08 23.68
CA LEU A 67 7.59 -1.23 22.77
C LEU A 67 6.24 -1.94 22.61
N TYR A 68 5.40 -1.92 23.66
CA TYR A 68 4.07 -2.53 23.69
C TYR A 68 2.93 -1.55 23.36
N THR A 69 3.23 -0.28 23.11
CA THR A 69 2.22 0.70 22.68
C THR A 69 2.00 0.58 21.17
N GLU A 70 0.76 0.33 20.76
CA GLU A 70 0.35 0.21 19.35
C GLU A 70 0.32 1.58 18.67
N LYS A 71 -0.37 2.55 19.29
CA LYS A 71 -0.46 3.93 18.79
C LYS A 71 0.23 4.91 19.71
N ALA A 72 1.05 5.82 19.16
CA ALA A 72 1.78 6.82 19.94
C ALA A 72 0.87 7.62 20.92
N VAL A 73 -0.37 7.89 20.50
CA VAL A 73 -1.39 8.64 21.26
C VAL A 73 -1.86 7.90 22.52
N GLU A 74 -1.81 6.57 22.56
CA GLU A 74 -2.22 5.78 23.73
C GLU A 74 -1.29 6.02 24.94
N PHE A 75 -0.05 6.45 24.68
CA PHE A 75 0.88 6.86 25.72
C PHE A 75 1.00 8.39 25.83
N SER A 76 -0.15 9.07 25.88
CA SER A 76 -0.25 10.55 25.86
C SER A 76 0.50 11.26 27.00
N ILE A 77 0.72 10.61 28.15
CA ILE A 77 1.47 11.17 29.29
C ILE A 77 3.00 11.15 29.10
N PHE A 78 3.51 10.48 28.05
CA PHE A 78 4.94 10.31 27.81
C PHE A 78 5.74 11.64 27.79
N PRO A 79 5.31 12.73 27.13
CA PRO A 79 6.07 13.99 27.13
C PRO A 79 6.24 14.57 28.54
N SER A 80 5.20 14.51 29.38
CA SER A 80 5.24 14.98 30.77
C SER A 80 6.13 14.09 31.64
N LEU A 81 6.06 12.77 31.45
CA LEU A 81 6.93 11.81 32.14
C LEU A 81 8.39 12.03 31.77
N LEU A 82 8.67 12.33 30.50
CA LEU A 82 10.02 12.64 30.01
C LEU A 82 10.57 13.91 30.68
N LEU A 83 9.74 14.95 30.88
CA LEU A 83 10.15 16.15 31.60
C LEU A 83 10.45 15.84 33.07
N ALA A 84 9.57 15.09 33.75
CA ALA A 84 9.74 14.73 35.16
C ALA A 84 10.97 13.85 35.38
N THR A 85 11.20 12.84 34.52
CA THR A 85 12.39 11.99 34.57
C THR A 85 13.67 12.75 34.26
N THR A 86 13.64 13.70 33.32
CA THR A 86 14.78 14.58 33.04
C THR A 86 15.13 15.46 34.24
N LEU A 87 14.13 16.05 34.90
CA LEU A 87 14.35 16.81 36.14
C LEU A 87 14.91 15.92 37.25
N PHE A 88 14.40 14.70 37.39
CA PHE A 88 14.92 13.73 38.36
C PHE A 88 16.40 13.41 38.10
N ARG A 89 16.78 13.15 36.85
CA ARG A 89 18.19 12.96 36.47
C ARG A 89 19.06 14.15 36.83
N LEU A 90 18.63 15.36 36.47
CA LEU A 90 19.41 16.57 36.74
C LEU A 90 19.61 16.77 38.26
N SER A 91 18.56 16.55 39.06
CA SER A 91 18.67 16.61 40.52
C SER A 91 19.62 15.54 41.07
N LEU A 92 19.62 14.32 40.52
CA LEU A 92 20.57 13.27 40.92
C LEU A 92 22.00 13.62 40.54
N ASN A 93 22.25 14.17 39.35
CA ASN A 93 23.57 14.63 38.93
C ASN A 93 24.11 15.74 39.86
N VAL A 94 23.26 16.64 40.33
CA VAL A 94 23.67 17.68 41.30
C VAL A 94 23.97 17.06 42.67
N ALA A 95 23.15 16.11 43.13
CA ALA A 95 23.34 15.43 44.40
C ALA A 95 24.62 14.56 44.41
N SER A 96 24.86 13.80 43.35
CA SER A 96 26.07 12.98 43.18
C SER A 96 27.32 13.83 43.05
N THR A 97 27.27 14.91 42.26
CA THR A 97 28.37 15.90 42.14
C THR A 97 28.78 16.44 43.50
N ARG A 98 27.81 16.83 44.34
CA ARG A 98 28.11 17.29 45.70
C ARG A 98 28.82 16.21 46.52
N LEU A 99 28.36 14.97 46.44
CA LEU A 99 28.94 13.85 47.18
C LEU A 99 30.36 13.54 46.70
N ILE A 100 30.59 13.53 45.38
CA ILE A 100 31.91 13.34 44.75
C ILE A 100 32.88 14.44 45.16
N LEU A 101 32.48 15.71 45.08
CA LEU A 101 33.37 16.83 45.40
C LEU A 101 33.70 16.91 46.91
N LEU A 102 32.74 16.59 47.79
CA LEU A 102 32.91 16.68 49.24
C LEU A 102 33.66 15.48 49.84
N HIS A 103 33.38 14.27 49.37
CA HIS A 103 33.88 13.02 49.96
C HIS A 103 34.77 12.19 49.03
N GLY A 104 34.97 12.57 47.76
CA GLY A 104 35.79 11.80 46.81
C GLY A 104 37.25 11.58 47.23
N ASN A 105 37.74 12.33 48.22
CA ASN A 105 39.05 12.12 48.84
C ASN A 105 39.09 10.92 49.81
N GLU A 106 37.94 10.39 50.24
CA GLU A 106 37.83 9.28 51.19
C GLU A 106 37.94 7.90 50.51
N GLY A 107 38.03 7.88 49.17
CA GLY A 107 38.18 6.68 48.36
C GLY A 107 37.08 6.53 47.30
N MET A 108 37.14 5.42 46.57
CA MET A 108 36.23 5.15 45.43
C MET A 108 34.79 4.83 45.87
N ASN A 109 34.56 4.49 47.14
CA ASN A 109 33.23 4.17 47.67
C ASN A 109 32.45 5.40 48.14
N ALA A 110 33.07 6.58 48.12
CA ALA A 110 32.54 7.78 48.74
C ALA A 110 31.27 8.34 48.06
N ALA A 111 31.07 8.04 46.77
CA ALA A 111 29.96 8.54 45.97
C ALA A 111 28.75 7.58 45.90
N GLY A 112 28.82 6.42 46.55
CA GLY A 112 27.81 5.36 46.45
C GLY A 112 28.28 4.16 45.64
N SER A 113 27.68 3.02 45.93
CA SER A 113 28.08 1.70 45.41
C SER A 113 27.75 1.55 43.92
N VAL A 114 26.66 2.20 43.48
CA VAL A 114 26.24 2.15 42.07
C VAL A 114 27.25 2.90 41.20
N ILE A 115 27.62 4.12 41.59
CA ILE A 115 28.59 4.95 40.87
C ILE A 115 29.95 4.25 40.79
N GLU A 116 30.42 3.67 41.90
CA GLU A 116 31.67 2.90 41.95
C GLU A 116 31.64 1.72 40.97
N ALA A 117 30.58 0.92 40.99
CA ALA A 117 30.45 -0.27 40.16
C ALA A 117 30.49 0.09 38.66
N PHE A 118 29.76 1.12 38.24
CA PHE A 118 29.77 1.59 36.85
C PHE A 118 31.13 2.20 36.44
N GLY A 119 31.77 2.94 37.34
CA GLY A 119 33.10 3.49 37.10
C GLY A 119 34.15 2.40 36.89
N GLN A 120 34.19 1.39 37.77
CA GLN A 120 35.13 0.28 37.66
C GLN A 120 34.87 -0.59 36.42
N PHE A 121 33.60 -0.84 36.08
CA PHE A 121 33.21 -1.65 34.92
C PHE A 121 33.77 -1.10 33.60
N VAL A 122 33.74 0.21 33.40
CA VAL A 122 34.23 0.84 32.16
C VAL A 122 35.73 1.09 32.19
N VAL A 123 36.30 1.38 33.36
CA VAL A 123 37.72 1.72 33.50
C VAL A 123 38.62 0.48 33.38
N GLY A 124 38.15 -0.71 33.78
CA GLY A 124 38.88 -1.98 33.57
C GLY A 124 40.31 -1.98 34.13
N GLY A 125 40.60 -1.12 35.12
CA GLY A 125 41.93 -0.91 35.70
C GLY A 125 42.80 0.19 35.06
N SER A 126 42.37 0.83 33.96
CA SER A 126 43.08 1.94 33.32
C SER A 126 42.20 3.17 33.16
N TYR A 127 42.42 4.19 34.00
CA TYR A 127 41.63 5.43 33.98
C TYR A 127 41.67 6.16 32.62
N VAL A 128 42.77 5.99 31.87
CA VAL A 128 42.91 6.53 30.50
C VAL A 128 41.96 5.84 29.53
N VAL A 129 41.90 4.50 29.56
CA VAL A 129 40.99 3.72 28.70
C VAL A 129 39.54 4.03 29.07
N GLY A 130 39.23 4.08 30.37
CA GLY A 130 37.91 4.48 30.84
C GLY A 130 37.50 5.87 30.36
N MET A 131 38.42 6.83 30.37
CA MET A 131 38.14 8.19 29.87
C MET A 131 37.88 8.22 28.36
N VAL A 132 38.60 7.43 27.56
CA VAL A 132 38.34 7.32 26.11
C VAL A 132 36.96 6.71 25.84
N ILE A 133 36.62 5.59 26.50
CA ILE A 133 35.30 4.94 26.35
C ILE A 133 34.19 5.89 26.79
N PHE A 134 34.37 6.59 27.91
CA PHE A 134 33.42 7.57 28.40
C PHE A 134 33.18 8.71 27.39
N ILE A 135 34.23 9.28 26.79
CA ILE A 135 34.09 10.31 25.76
C ILE A 135 33.32 9.79 24.54
N ILE A 136 33.60 8.55 24.11
CA ILE A 136 32.85 7.92 23.01
C ILE A 136 31.36 7.79 23.37
N LEU A 137 31.04 7.32 24.58
CA LEU A 137 29.66 7.17 25.04
C LEU A 137 28.93 8.52 25.13
N VAL A 138 29.60 9.56 25.63
CA VAL A 138 29.10 10.94 25.63
C VAL A 138 28.79 11.41 24.20
N ILE A 139 29.70 11.18 23.27
CA ILE A 139 29.54 11.57 21.85
C ILE A 139 28.35 10.84 21.23
N ILE A 140 28.24 9.52 21.42
CA ILE A 140 27.13 8.72 20.91
C ILE A 140 25.80 9.22 21.50
N ASN A 141 25.74 9.40 22.82
CA ASN A 141 24.53 9.85 23.50
C ASN A 141 24.09 11.23 23.02
N PHE A 142 25.00 12.21 22.93
CA PHE A 142 24.64 13.58 22.57
C PHE A 142 24.48 13.80 21.06
N ILE A 143 25.50 13.45 20.27
CA ILE A 143 25.56 13.78 18.84
C ILE A 143 24.63 12.88 18.02
N VAL A 144 24.64 11.58 18.30
CA VAL A 144 23.88 10.60 17.50
C VAL A 144 22.45 10.50 18.03
N ILE A 145 22.30 10.19 19.32
CA ILE A 145 21.00 9.81 19.88
C ILE A 145 20.15 11.03 20.23
N THR A 146 20.62 11.91 21.12
CA THR A 146 19.83 13.04 21.62
C THR A 146 19.51 14.04 20.51
N LYS A 147 20.51 14.40 19.69
CA LYS A 147 20.29 15.26 18.50
C LYS A 147 19.45 14.58 17.42
N GLY A 148 19.65 13.28 17.20
CA GLY A 148 18.87 12.50 16.22
C GLY A 148 17.40 12.43 16.61
N ALA A 149 17.10 12.00 17.84
CA ALA A 149 15.75 11.94 18.39
C ALA A 149 15.05 13.30 18.37
N GLY A 150 15.77 14.38 18.71
CA GLY A 150 15.23 15.74 18.63
C GLY A 150 14.83 16.15 17.21
N ARG A 151 15.64 15.82 16.20
CA ARG A 151 15.29 16.10 14.79
C ARG A 151 14.11 15.26 14.31
N ILE A 152 14.05 13.99 14.71
CA ILE A 152 12.92 13.11 14.39
C ILE A 152 11.63 13.67 15.00
N ALA A 153 11.67 14.11 16.26
CA ALA A 153 10.54 14.76 16.94
C ALA A 153 10.08 16.04 16.25
N GLU A 154 11.01 16.93 15.91
CA GLU A 154 10.71 18.19 15.22
C GLU A 154 10.04 17.95 13.85
N VAL A 155 10.62 17.05 13.05
CA VAL A 155 10.14 16.76 11.69
C VAL A 155 8.81 16.02 11.72
N ALA A 156 8.66 15.00 12.59
CA ALA A 156 7.42 14.27 12.73
C ALA A 156 6.28 15.17 13.23
N ALA A 157 6.56 16.05 14.21
CA ALA A 157 5.57 17.00 14.69
C ALA A 157 5.15 17.96 13.58
N ARG A 158 6.09 18.51 12.82
CA ARG A 158 5.77 19.42 11.72
C ARG A 158 4.91 18.75 10.65
N PHE A 159 5.29 17.57 10.16
CA PHE A 159 4.50 16.88 9.13
C PHE A 159 3.12 16.44 9.62
N THR A 160 3.01 16.01 10.87
CA THR A 160 1.72 15.61 11.45
C THR A 160 0.80 16.82 11.61
N LEU A 161 1.34 17.97 12.05
CA LEU A 161 0.59 19.21 12.17
C LEU A 161 0.18 19.78 10.79
N ASP A 162 1.07 19.73 9.81
CA ASP A 162 0.79 20.17 8.43
C ASP A 162 -0.28 19.29 7.75
N ALA A 163 -0.39 18.01 8.14
CA ALA A 163 -1.38 17.07 7.63
C ALA A 163 -2.77 17.19 8.30
N MET A 164 -2.89 17.94 9.41
CA MET A 164 -4.17 18.04 10.16
C MET A 164 -5.33 18.59 9.34
N PRO A 165 -5.20 19.68 8.56
CA PRO A 165 -6.33 20.18 7.77
C PRO A 165 -6.84 19.12 6.80
N GLY A 166 -5.94 18.36 6.16
CA GLY A 166 -6.32 17.26 5.26
C GLY A 166 -7.08 16.15 5.98
N LYS A 167 -6.60 15.71 7.16
CA LYS A 167 -7.30 14.70 7.97
C LYS A 167 -8.67 15.19 8.46
N GLN A 168 -8.79 16.47 8.85
CA GLN A 168 -10.07 17.06 9.28
C GLN A 168 -11.06 17.19 8.11
N MET A 169 -10.60 17.66 6.94
CA MET A 169 -11.41 17.73 5.73
C MET A 169 -11.88 16.35 5.26
N ALA A 170 -11.06 15.31 5.42
CA ALA A 170 -11.47 13.93 5.12
C ALA A 170 -12.61 13.46 6.04
N ILE A 171 -12.57 13.78 7.34
CA ILE A 171 -13.68 13.48 8.27
C ILE A 171 -14.94 14.24 7.87
N ASP A 172 -14.81 15.51 7.48
CA ASP A 172 -15.95 16.32 7.03
C ASP A 172 -16.55 15.77 5.74
N ALA A 173 -15.71 15.29 4.81
CA ALA A 173 -16.14 14.64 3.58
C ALA A 173 -16.87 13.32 3.88
N ASP A 174 -16.33 12.47 4.76
CA ASP A 174 -16.95 11.20 5.17
C ASP A 174 -18.31 11.43 5.87
N LEU A 175 -18.40 12.44 6.73
CA LEU A 175 -19.64 12.83 7.41
C LEU A 175 -20.68 13.36 6.42
N ASN A 176 -20.27 14.22 5.48
CA ASN A 176 -21.15 14.76 4.44
C ASN A 176 -21.60 13.68 3.44
N ALA A 177 -20.77 12.65 3.19
CA ALA A 177 -21.10 11.50 2.36
C ALA A 177 -21.96 10.45 3.09
N GLY A 178 -22.20 10.60 4.39
CA GLY A 178 -22.98 9.66 5.19
C GLY A 178 -22.26 8.34 5.49
N LEU A 179 -20.93 8.29 5.35
CA LEU A 179 -20.12 7.10 5.66
C LEU A 179 -19.89 6.92 7.16
N ILE A 180 -19.95 8.01 7.93
CA ILE A 180 -19.80 8.05 9.39
C ILE A 180 -20.90 8.91 10.03
N ASP A 181 -21.19 8.68 11.30
CA ASP A 181 -22.12 9.50 12.08
C ASP A 181 -21.41 10.65 12.82
N GLU A 182 -22.18 11.56 13.44
CA GLU A 182 -21.65 12.73 14.16
C GLU A 182 -20.84 12.34 15.40
N ALA A 183 -21.17 11.21 16.04
CA ALA A 183 -20.47 10.72 17.22
C ALA A 183 -19.07 10.18 16.84
N GLU A 184 -18.99 9.44 15.73
CA GLU A 184 -17.76 8.90 15.18
C GLU A 184 -16.89 10.02 14.60
N ALA A 185 -17.48 10.99 13.90
CA ALA A 185 -16.76 12.17 13.42
C ALA A 185 -16.13 12.96 14.59
N ARG A 186 -16.87 13.14 15.70
CA ARG A 186 -16.35 13.79 16.90
C ARG A 186 -15.22 12.99 17.54
N LYS A 187 -15.37 11.68 17.68
CA LYS A 187 -14.32 10.79 18.22
C LYS A 187 -13.04 10.87 17.39
N ARG A 188 -13.14 10.79 16.06
CA ARG A 188 -11.97 10.89 15.16
C ARG A 188 -11.29 12.27 15.23
N ARG A 189 -12.07 13.34 15.38
CA ARG A 189 -11.51 14.70 15.60
C ARG A 189 -10.77 14.80 16.93
N ASP A 190 -11.33 14.24 18.00
CA ASP A 190 -10.67 14.19 19.30
C ASP A 190 -9.36 13.40 19.22
N GLU A 191 -9.36 12.24 18.54
CA GLU A 191 -8.13 11.46 18.29
C GLU A 191 -7.05 12.25 17.52
N ILE A 192 -7.43 13.01 16.48
CA ILE A 192 -6.50 13.89 15.74
C ILE A 192 -5.97 15.03 16.63
N ALA A 193 -6.83 15.60 17.49
CA ALA A 193 -6.43 16.66 18.41
C ALA A 193 -5.43 16.15 19.46
N ASP A 194 -5.63 14.93 19.96
CA ASP A 194 -4.71 14.27 20.88
C ASP A 194 -3.38 13.92 20.19
N GLU A 195 -3.41 13.45 18.93
CA GLU A 195 -2.22 13.22 18.11
C GLU A 195 -1.39 14.51 17.94
N ALA A 196 -2.06 15.62 17.62
CA ALA A 196 -1.43 16.92 17.45
C ALA A 196 -0.80 17.43 18.75
N THR A 197 -1.54 17.32 19.86
CA THR A 197 -1.09 17.75 21.19
C THR A 197 0.11 16.91 21.63
N PHE A 198 0.07 15.59 21.41
CA PHE A 198 1.16 14.69 21.71
C PHE A 198 2.44 15.05 20.95
N HIS A 199 2.37 15.19 19.63
CA HIS A 199 3.53 15.51 18.81
C HIS A 199 4.09 16.92 19.10
N GLY A 200 3.22 17.90 19.35
CA GLY A 200 3.64 19.25 19.77
C GLY A 200 4.33 19.26 21.13
N ALA A 201 3.78 18.54 22.12
CA ALA A 201 4.41 18.39 23.43
C ALA A 201 5.74 17.62 23.36
N MET A 202 5.84 16.63 22.47
CA MET A 202 7.05 15.85 22.24
C MET A 202 8.21 16.67 21.66
N ASP A 203 7.96 17.58 20.72
CA ASP A 203 9.00 18.49 20.22
C ASP A 203 9.53 19.39 21.36
N GLY A 204 8.63 19.92 22.18
CA GLY A 204 9.00 20.69 23.38
C GLY A 204 9.83 19.88 24.37
N ALA A 205 9.35 18.70 24.78
CA ALA A 205 10.01 17.81 25.72
C ALA A 205 11.40 17.37 25.24
N SER A 206 11.56 17.09 23.94
CA SER A 206 12.84 16.69 23.34
C SER A 206 13.92 17.78 23.45
N LYS A 207 13.53 19.06 23.41
CA LYS A 207 14.47 20.18 23.64
C LYS A 207 14.99 20.23 25.08
N PHE A 208 14.16 19.83 26.06
CA PHE A 208 14.60 19.71 27.46
C PHE A 208 15.62 18.57 27.65
N VAL A 209 15.41 17.41 27.03
CA VAL A 209 16.39 16.29 27.06
C VAL A 209 17.73 16.71 26.49
N ARG A 210 17.72 17.48 25.39
CA ARG A 210 18.93 18.04 24.81
C ARG A 210 19.66 18.99 25.77
N GLY A 211 18.91 19.81 26.51
CA GLY A 211 19.46 20.68 27.55
C GLY A 211 20.12 19.89 28.68
N ASP A 212 19.48 18.81 29.14
CA ASP A 212 20.02 17.94 30.18
C ASP A 212 21.30 17.22 29.75
N ALA A 213 21.37 16.71 28.52
CA ALA A 213 22.59 16.09 28.01
C ALA A 213 23.79 17.06 27.99
N ILE A 214 23.56 18.35 27.65
CA ILE A 214 24.59 19.40 27.72
C ILE A 214 24.98 19.65 29.18
N ALA A 215 24.00 19.74 30.08
CA ALA A 215 24.25 19.92 31.51
C ALA A 215 25.10 18.78 32.08
N GLY A 216 24.81 17.53 31.73
CA GLY A 216 25.59 16.36 32.15
C GLY A 216 27.05 16.41 31.71
N ILE A 217 27.33 16.86 30.49
CA ILE A 217 28.71 17.07 29.99
C ILE A 217 29.42 18.15 30.81
N ILE A 218 28.75 19.27 31.08
CA ILE A 218 29.30 20.37 31.87
C ILE A 218 29.60 19.91 33.30
N ILE A 219 28.65 19.20 33.93
CA ILE A 219 28.79 18.64 35.28
C ILE A 219 29.98 17.68 35.35
N THR A 220 30.14 16.81 34.35
CA THR A 220 31.30 15.91 34.27
C THR A 220 32.62 16.69 34.23
N LEU A 221 32.71 17.73 33.39
CA LEU A 221 33.92 18.56 33.31
C LEU A 221 34.21 19.27 34.63
N ILE A 222 33.17 19.75 35.32
CA ILE A 222 33.28 20.35 36.65
C ILE A 222 33.77 19.31 37.66
N ASN A 223 33.23 18.10 37.67
CA ASN A 223 33.61 17.05 38.62
C ASN A 223 35.07 16.61 38.45
N ILE A 224 35.54 16.43 37.22
CA ILE A 224 36.95 16.12 36.95
C ILE A 224 37.83 17.30 37.37
N GLY A 225 37.53 18.52 36.89
CA GLY A 225 38.38 19.69 37.10
C GLY A 225 38.39 20.20 38.54
N ALA A 226 37.21 20.49 39.09
CA ALA A 226 37.06 20.98 40.46
C ALA A 226 37.42 19.91 41.48
N GLY A 227 37.06 18.64 41.22
CA GLY A 227 37.44 17.51 42.08
C GLY A 227 38.96 17.35 42.16
N PHE A 228 39.64 17.45 41.03
CA PHE A 228 41.11 17.43 40.97
C PHE A 228 41.73 18.58 41.79
N VAL A 229 41.23 19.81 41.65
CA VAL A 229 41.70 20.98 42.41
C VAL A 229 41.45 20.82 43.91
N ILE A 230 40.26 20.37 44.31
CA ILE A 230 39.91 20.15 45.72
C ILE A 230 40.78 19.04 46.32
N GLY A 231 40.95 17.92 45.60
CA GLY A 231 41.75 16.79 46.02
C GLY A 231 43.21 17.16 46.28
N VAL A 232 43.86 17.87 45.35
CA VAL A 232 45.28 18.24 45.47
C VAL A 232 45.50 19.46 46.35
N MET A 233 44.76 20.56 46.13
CA MET A 233 45.05 21.85 46.79
C MET A 233 44.39 21.98 48.18
N GLN A 234 43.22 21.40 48.41
CA GLN A 234 42.50 21.52 49.69
C GLN A 234 42.67 20.29 50.60
N LYS A 235 42.63 19.09 50.02
CA LYS A 235 42.67 17.82 50.77
C LYS A 235 44.06 17.19 50.85
N GLY A 236 45.06 17.74 50.13
CA GLY A 236 46.46 17.32 50.19
C GLY A 236 46.75 15.95 49.57
N MET A 237 45.90 15.45 48.67
CA MET A 237 46.10 14.16 48.02
C MET A 237 47.24 14.20 46.98
N PRO A 238 47.96 13.09 46.77
CA PRO A 238 48.88 12.95 45.64
C PRO A 238 48.16 13.18 44.30
N MET A 239 48.79 13.92 43.40
CA MET A 239 48.20 14.29 42.11
C MET A 239 47.68 13.09 41.30
N ALA A 240 48.43 11.99 41.28
CA ALA A 240 48.01 10.76 40.58
C ALA A 240 46.77 10.10 41.21
N GLU A 241 46.70 10.07 42.54
CA GLU A 241 45.60 9.46 43.28
C GLU A 241 44.32 10.32 43.19
N ALA A 242 44.46 11.64 43.30
CA ALA A 242 43.36 12.57 43.07
C ALA A 242 42.81 12.46 41.64
N ALA A 243 43.71 12.41 40.64
CA ALA A 243 43.30 12.22 39.26
C ALA A 243 42.57 10.87 39.07
N GLN A 244 43.05 9.79 39.68
CA GLN A 244 42.42 8.48 39.58
C GLN A 244 41.04 8.45 40.25
N ASN A 245 40.92 8.85 41.53
CA ASN A 245 39.65 8.76 42.27
C ASN A 245 38.57 9.64 41.64
N TYR A 246 38.86 10.92 41.42
CA TYR A 246 37.86 11.84 40.88
C TYR A 246 37.50 11.52 39.42
N THR A 247 38.45 11.03 38.61
CA THR A 247 38.13 10.61 37.23
C THR A 247 37.26 9.36 37.22
N ILE A 248 37.56 8.34 38.02
CA ILE A 248 36.76 7.10 38.06
C ILE A 248 35.36 7.38 38.60
N LEU A 249 35.24 8.14 39.70
CA LEU A 249 33.96 8.52 40.28
C LEU A 249 33.12 9.34 39.30
N THR A 250 33.75 10.28 38.58
CA THR A 250 33.04 11.11 37.61
C THR A 250 32.61 10.32 36.37
N ILE A 251 33.47 9.41 35.88
CA ILE A 251 33.09 8.52 34.77
C ILE A 251 31.93 7.64 35.22
N GLY A 252 31.99 7.05 36.41
CA GLY A 252 30.90 6.27 36.98
C GLY A 252 29.58 7.04 37.05
N ASP A 253 29.62 8.25 37.62
CA ASP A 253 28.45 9.14 37.73
C ASP A 253 27.87 9.48 36.35
N GLY A 254 28.73 9.88 35.42
CA GLY A 254 28.34 10.21 34.05
C GLY A 254 27.72 9.00 33.32
N LEU A 255 28.22 7.78 33.54
CA LEU A 255 27.65 6.56 32.95
C LEU A 255 26.28 6.21 33.53
N VAL A 256 26.15 6.30 34.86
CA VAL A 256 24.88 6.05 35.55
C VAL A 256 23.81 7.05 35.10
N GLY A 257 24.19 8.31 34.83
CA GLY A 257 23.29 9.30 34.23
C GLY A 257 22.98 9.05 32.75
N GLN A 258 23.97 8.61 31.96
CA GLN A 258 23.84 8.44 30.51
C GLN A 258 23.02 7.22 30.10
N LEU A 259 23.09 6.10 30.82
CA LEU A 259 22.35 4.89 30.45
C LEU A 259 20.82 5.11 30.45
N PRO A 260 20.20 5.64 31.52
CA PRO A 260 18.78 6.01 31.52
C PRO A 260 18.44 7.01 30.42
N ALA A 261 19.32 8.00 30.17
CA ALA A 261 19.10 9.00 29.14
C ALA A 261 19.07 8.38 27.73
N LEU A 262 20.01 7.48 27.44
CA LEU A 262 20.05 6.72 26.19
C LEU A 262 18.75 5.93 26.00
N ILE A 263 18.35 5.17 27.02
CA ILE A 263 17.16 4.31 27.00
C ILE A 263 15.90 5.16 26.74
N ILE A 264 15.72 6.28 27.46
CA ILE A 264 14.56 7.17 27.30
C ILE A 264 14.59 7.86 25.93
N SER A 265 15.75 8.29 25.43
CA SER A 265 15.86 8.89 24.10
C SER A 265 15.56 7.90 22.97
N THR A 266 15.95 6.64 23.12
CA THR A 266 15.57 5.57 22.18
C THR A 266 14.06 5.30 22.23
N ALA A 267 13.48 5.24 23.43
CA ALA A 267 12.03 5.09 23.59
C ALA A 267 11.26 6.25 22.93
N ALA A 268 11.71 7.49 23.15
CA ALA A 268 11.13 8.69 22.55
C ALA A 268 11.23 8.67 21.02
N GLY A 269 12.41 8.34 20.48
CA GLY A 269 12.60 8.23 19.04
C GLY A 269 11.68 7.18 18.42
N MET A 270 11.62 5.99 19.03
CA MET A 270 10.76 4.90 18.56
C MET A 270 9.27 5.26 18.61
N LEU A 271 8.80 5.87 19.71
CA LEU A 271 7.41 6.25 19.89
C LEU A 271 6.97 7.32 18.88
N VAL A 272 7.85 8.26 18.55
CA VAL A 272 7.56 9.29 17.54
C VAL A 272 7.58 8.73 16.12
N THR A 273 8.40 7.71 15.84
CA THR A 273 8.42 7.05 14.52
C THR A 273 7.32 5.99 14.35
N ARG A 274 6.48 5.76 15.36
CA ARG A 274 5.36 4.82 15.28
C ARG A 274 4.32 5.37 14.32
N SER A 275 4.30 4.88 13.08
CA SER A 275 3.19 5.09 12.15
C SER A 275 1.96 4.33 12.69
N GLY A 276 0.75 4.84 12.45
CA GLY A 276 -0.51 4.36 13.06
C GLY A 276 -0.99 2.95 12.69
N GLY A 277 -0.09 1.96 12.69
CA GLY A 277 -0.42 0.55 12.62
C GLY A 277 -1.19 0.08 13.85
N LYS A 278 -1.95 -1.01 13.69
CA LYS A 278 -2.76 -1.63 14.75
C LYS A 278 -2.00 -2.75 15.49
N GLU A 279 -0.67 -2.81 15.36
CA GLU A 279 0.12 -3.94 15.85
C GLU A 279 1.31 -3.48 16.67
N ASN A 280 1.70 -4.28 17.66
CA ASN A 280 2.86 -4.02 18.48
C ASN A 280 4.16 -4.19 17.69
N PHE A 281 5.20 -3.47 18.09
CA PHE A 281 6.48 -3.43 17.37
C PHE A 281 7.11 -4.82 17.12
N GLY A 282 6.97 -5.73 18.10
CA GLY A 282 7.48 -7.09 17.98
C GLY A 282 6.78 -7.89 16.88
N ASP A 283 5.46 -7.75 16.76
CA ASP A 283 4.67 -8.43 15.74
C ASP A 283 4.94 -7.84 14.35
N GLU A 284 5.11 -6.52 14.26
CA GLU A 284 5.46 -5.85 13.02
C GLU A 284 6.86 -6.24 12.52
N ILE A 285 7.88 -6.28 13.39
CA ILE A 285 9.21 -6.82 13.05
C ILE A 285 9.10 -8.26 12.60
N LYS A 286 8.38 -9.09 13.36
CA LYS A 286 8.21 -10.51 13.04
C LYS A 286 7.60 -10.68 11.66
N LYS A 287 6.53 -9.96 11.33
CA LYS A 287 5.88 -10.01 10.02
C LYS A 287 6.78 -9.47 8.91
N GLN A 288 7.45 -8.34 9.12
CA GLN A 288 8.27 -7.71 8.06
C GLN A 288 9.55 -8.51 7.76
N PHE A 289 10.25 -9.00 8.78
CA PHE A 289 11.50 -9.74 8.59
C PHE A 289 11.27 -11.18 8.15
N LEU A 290 10.23 -11.85 8.65
CA LEU A 290 9.96 -13.26 8.30
C LEU A 290 9.16 -13.41 7.00
N ARG A 291 8.61 -12.33 6.41
CA ARG A 291 7.89 -12.40 5.13
C ARG A 291 8.79 -12.71 3.94
N TYR A 292 10.09 -12.42 4.01
CA TYR A 292 11.01 -12.56 2.88
C TYR A 292 11.94 -13.76 3.05
N SER A 293 11.40 -14.98 2.97
CA SER A 293 12.18 -16.23 3.10
C SER A 293 13.40 -16.29 2.16
N LYS A 294 13.26 -15.84 0.91
CA LYS A 294 14.37 -15.75 -0.06
C LYS A 294 15.53 -14.87 0.42
N ALA A 295 15.23 -13.77 1.13
CA ALA A 295 16.28 -12.89 1.66
C ALA A 295 17.07 -13.59 2.77
N LEU A 296 16.40 -14.38 3.62
CA LEU A 296 17.05 -15.16 4.68
C LEU A 296 18.02 -16.20 4.12
N TRP A 297 17.65 -16.88 3.03
CA TRP A 297 18.55 -17.80 2.33
C TRP A 297 19.80 -17.12 1.78
N ILE A 298 19.65 -15.93 1.17
CA ILE A 298 20.78 -15.16 0.64
C ILE A 298 21.72 -14.75 1.77
N VAL A 299 21.19 -14.22 2.87
CA VAL A 299 21.99 -13.80 4.04
C VAL A 299 22.69 -15.00 4.67
N ALA A 300 22.01 -16.14 4.81
CA ALA A 300 22.61 -17.37 5.33
C ALA A 300 23.78 -17.85 4.45
N GLY A 301 23.65 -17.75 3.12
CA GLY A 301 24.72 -18.05 2.16
C GLY A 301 25.91 -17.10 2.27
N ILE A 302 25.67 -15.79 2.44
CA ILE A 302 26.73 -14.80 2.67
C ILE A 302 27.48 -15.10 3.97
N LEU A 303 26.77 -15.44 5.05
CA LEU A 303 27.39 -15.78 6.33
C LEU A 303 28.23 -17.06 6.24
N LEU A 304 27.78 -18.05 5.46
CA LEU A 304 28.56 -19.25 5.16
C LEU A 304 29.84 -18.92 4.39
N LEU A 305 29.76 -17.98 3.44
CA LEU A 305 30.93 -17.50 2.70
C LEU A 305 31.92 -16.76 3.60
N PHE A 306 31.43 -15.95 4.55
CA PHE A 306 32.28 -15.32 5.57
C PHE A 306 32.95 -16.32 6.50
N ALA A 307 32.29 -17.44 6.81
CA ALA A 307 32.90 -18.51 7.60
C ALA A 307 34.11 -19.16 6.89
N LEU A 308 34.21 -19.05 5.56
CA LEU A 308 35.33 -19.58 4.76
C LEU A 308 36.50 -18.60 4.63
N ILE A 309 36.34 -17.33 5.01
CA ILE A 309 37.40 -16.32 4.91
C ILE A 309 38.43 -16.53 6.03
N PRO A 310 39.72 -16.77 5.72
CA PRO A 310 40.76 -16.91 6.73
C PRO A 310 40.90 -15.63 7.56
N GLY A 311 40.87 -15.78 8.90
CA GLY A 311 40.98 -14.65 9.84
C GLY A 311 39.66 -14.20 10.47
N LEU A 312 38.51 -14.67 9.98
CA LEU A 312 37.21 -14.47 10.63
C LEU A 312 36.85 -15.61 11.60
N PRO A 313 36.11 -15.33 12.69
CA PRO A 313 35.69 -16.35 13.65
C PRO A 313 34.63 -17.28 13.02
N VAL A 314 35.09 -18.43 12.53
CA VAL A 314 34.28 -19.42 11.78
C VAL A 314 33.07 -19.91 12.56
N ILE A 315 33.22 -20.18 13.87
CA ILE A 315 32.17 -20.79 14.70
C ILE A 315 30.93 -19.87 14.82
N PRO A 316 31.04 -18.58 15.19
CA PRO A 316 29.89 -17.66 15.18
C PRO A 316 29.16 -17.58 13.84
N PHE A 317 29.89 -17.49 12.72
CA PHE A 317 29.28 -17.37 11.39
C PHE A 317 28.55 -18.65 10.97
N LEU A 318 29.11 -19.83 11.29
CA LEU A 318 28.43 -21.10 11.06
C LEU A 318 27.15 -21.24 11.89
N ILE A 319 27.18 -20.87 13.17
CA ILE A 319 26.00 -20.95 14.04
C ILE A 319 24.89 -20.02 13.52
N LEU A 320 25.20 -18.77 13.18
CA LEU A 320 24.21 -17.84 12.63
C LEU A 320 23.67 -18.30 11.26
N SER A 321 24.55 -18.79 10.38
CA SER A 321 24.14 -19.33 9.07
C SER A 321 23.20 -20.51 9.24
N ALA A 322 23.52 -21.46 10.13
CA ALA A 322 22.65 -22.60 10.42
C ALA A 322 21.30 -22.19 11.02
N ALA A 323 21.30 -21.22 11.94
CA ALA A 323 20.07 -20.69 12.53
C ALA A 323 19.16 -20.02 11.47
N LEU A 324 19.73 -19.21 10.58
CA LEU A 324 18.98 -18.56 9.50
C LEU A 324 18.46 -19.56 8.47
N CYS A 325 19.25 -20.58 8.10
CA CYS A 325 18.78 -21.68 7.26
C CYS A 325 17.60 -22.42 7.91
N PHE A 326 17.65 -22.67 9.23
CA PHE A 326 16.55 -23.32 9.95
C PHE A 326 15.27 -22.48 9.94
N VAL A 327 15.39 -21.18 10.19
CA VAL A 327 14.24 -20.25 10.16
C VAL A 327 13.68 -20.12 8.74
N ALA A 328 14.53 -19.97 7.73
CA ALA A 328 14.12 -19.89 6.32
C ALA A 328 13.41 -21.17 5.87
N TYR A 329 13.94 -22.34 6.24
CA TYR A 329 13.31 -23.63 5.98
C TYR A 329 11.92 -23.75 6.61
N LYS A 330 11.76 -23.28 7.86
CA LYS A 330 10.46 -23.28 8.55
C LYS A 330 9.44 -22.34 7.90
N LEU A 331 9.87 -21.20 7.38
CA LEU A 331 9.00 -20.27 6.67
C LEU A 331 8.59 -20.79 5.29
N ASP A 332 9.54 -21.33 4.52
CA ASP A 332 9.25 -21.99 3.23
C ASP A 332 8.30 -23.17 3.41
N GLN A 333 8.38 -23.88 4.54
CA GLN A 333 7.43 -24.96 4.87
C GLN A 333 6.01 -24.43 5.05
N VAL A 334 5.83 -23.31 5.78
CA VAL A 334 4.51 -22.70 5.97
C VAL A 334 3.97 -22.11 4.68
N ASP A 335 4.81 -21.48 3.86
CA ASP A 335 4.41 -20.95 2.56
C ASP A 335 4.05 -22.09 1.58
N ARG A 336 4.77 -23.23 1.64
CA ARG A 336 4.42 -24.44 0.89
C ARG A 336 3.15 -25.11 1.40
N GLU A 337 2.92 -25.14 2.70
CA GLU A 337 1.69 -25.69 3.29
C GLU A 337 0.49 -24.83 2.90
N LYS A 338 0.61 -23.50 2.91
CA LYS A 338 -0.43 -22.59 2.41
C LYS A 338 -0.64 -22.69 0.90
N ALA A 339 0.43 -22.78 0.11
CA ALA A 339 0.32 -22.99 -1.33
C ALA A 339 -0.26 -24.39 -1.66
N ALA A 340 -0.01 -25.39 -0.81
CA ALA A 340 -0.63 -26.71 -0.92
C ALA A 340 -2.09 -26.68 -0.47
N GLU A 341 -2.45 -25.88 0.52
CA GLU A 341 -3.84 -25.70 0.98
C GLU A 341 -4.67 -24.91 -0.05
N GLU A 342 -4.10 -23.87 -0.68
CA GLU A 342 -4.67 -23.17 -1.84
C GLU A 342 -4.76 -24.10 -3.07
N SER A 343 -3.75 -24.96 -3.30
CA SER A 343 -3.77 -25.97 -4.38
C SER A 343 -4.70 -27.16 -4.09
N LEU A 344 -5.03 -27.44 -2.84
CA LEU A 344 -6.00 -28.45 -2.42
C LEU A 344 -7.43 -27.89 -2.50
N LEU A 345 -7.61 -26.58 -2.36
CA LEU A 345 -8.86 -25.87 -2.67
C LEU A 345 -9.11 -25.71 -4.19
N GLU A 346 -8.08 -25.88 -5.03
CA GLU A 346 -8.16 -25.87 -6.50
C GLU A 346 -8.22 -27.27 -7.15
N GLN A 347 -8.34 -28.35 -6.38
CA GLN A 347 -8.73 -29.67 -6.93
C GLN A 347 -10.25 -29.84 -6.79
N PRO A 348 -10.98 -30.22 -7.86
CA PRO A 348 -12.41 -30.45 -7.77
C PRO A 348 -12.64 -31.67 -6.87
N GLU A 349 -13.25 -31.44 -5.70
CA GLU A 349 -13.81 -32.53 -4.91
C GLU A 349 -14.85 -33.30 -5.76
N PRO A 350 -14.94 -34.63 -5.63
CA PRO A 350 -16.01 -35.38 -6.25
C PRO A 350 -17.34 -34.88 -5.69
N VAL A 351 -18.14 -34.30 -6.58
CA VAL A 351 -19.46 -33.71 -6.34
C VAL A 351 -20.33 -34.67 -5.51
N THR A 352 -20.37 -34.47 -4.19
CA THR A 352 -21.62 -34.66 -3.46
C THR A 352 -22.52 -33.53 -3.92
N ALA A 353 -23.62 -33.87 -4.61
CA ALA A 353 -24.61 -32.94 -5.12
C ALA A 353 -24.86 -31.81 -4.11
N PRO A 354 -24.49 -30.56 -4.43
CA PRO A 354 -24.80 -29.44 -3.55
C PRO A 354 -26.32 -29.30 -3.57
N GLU A 355 -26.89 -28.99 -2.40
CA GLU A 355 -28.17 -28.29 -2.37
C GLU A 355 -28.05 -27.10 -3.33
N GLU A 356 -28.99 -26.97 -4.27
CA GLU A 356 -28.99 -25.93 -5.29
C GLU A 356 -28.79 -24.56 -4.63
N ASP A 357 -27.57 -24.02 -4.73
CA ASP A 357 -27.28 -22.66 -4.31
C ASP A 357 -27.94 -21.73 -5.32
N TYR A 358 -29.21 -21.41 -5.07
CA TYR A 358 -30.03 -20.57 -5.95
C TYR A 358 -29.36 -19.21 -6.24
N GLU A 359 -28.41 -18.76 -5.41
CA GLU A 359 -27.67 -17.52 -5.63
C GLU A 359 -26.65 -17.62 -6.77
N GLN A 360 -26.05 -18.79 -7.02
CA GLN A 360 -25.12 -18.97 -8.15
C GLN A 360 -25.85 -19.06 -9.50
N LEU A 361 -27.10 -19.54 -9.51
CA LEU A 361 -27.97 -19.54 -10.70
C LEU A 361 -28.41 -18.12 -11.13
N LEU A 362 -28.24 -17.11 -10.27
CA LEU A 362 -28.59 -15.71 -10.59
C LEU A 362 -27.47 -14.96 -11.33
N ASN A 363 -26.26 -15.50 -11.36
CA ASN A 363 -25.14 -14.88 -12.06
C ASN A 363 -25.24 -15.16 -13.55
N VAL A 364 -25.52 -14.10 -14.32
CA VAL A 364 -25.59 -14.18 -15.77
C VAL A 364 -24.20 -13.98 -16.36
N ASP A 365 -23.70 -14.99 -17.05
CA ASP A 365 -22.43 -14.91 -17.77
C ASP A 365 -22.52 -13.85 -18.89
N LEU A 366 -21.50 -13.00 -18.98
CA LEU A 366 -21.47 -11.91 -19.98
C LEU A 366 -21.37 -12.46 -21.40
N LEU A 367 -20.48 -13.42 -21.65
CA LEU A 367 -20.34 -14.08 -22.95
C LEU A 367 -20.26 -15.59 -22.74
N GLU A 368 -21.12 -16.33 -23.44
CA GLU A 368 -21.20 -17.77 -23.39
C GLU A 368 -21.06 -18.37 -24.79
N LEU A 369 -20.38 -19.51 -24.86
CA LEU A 369 -20.27 -20.36 -26.04
C LEU A 369 -20.85 -21.73 -25.69
N GLU A 370 -22.02 -22.03 -26.21
CA GLU A 370 -22.61 -23.36 -26.10
C GLU A 370 -22.24 -24.21 -27.31
N VAL A 371 -21.79 -25.44 -27.08
CA VAL A 371 -21.39 -26.35 -28.15
C VAL A 371 -22.17 -27.65 -28.11
N GLY A 372 -22.57 -28.14 -29.29
CA GLY A 372 -23.08 -29.50 -29.47
C GLY A 372 -21.97 -30.55 -29.27
N TYR A 373 -22.36 -31.79 -29.02
CA TYR A 373 -21.44 -32.86 -28.62
C TYR A 373 -20.32 -33.16 -29.64
N GLY A 374 -20.56 -32.89 -30.93
CA GLY A 374 -19.59 -33.10 -32.01
C GLY A 374 -18.46 -32.05 -32.05
N LEU A 375 -18.61 -30.94 -31.34
CA LEU A 375 -17.61 -29.87 -31.24
C LEU A 375 -16.86 -29.85 -29.91
N ILE A 376 -17.23 -30.70 -28.94
CA ILE A 376 -16.54 -30.83 -27.64
C ILE A 376 -15.02 -30.99 -27.80
N PRO A 377 -14.49 -31.81 -28.75
CA PRO A 377 -13.04 -31.94 -28.92
C PRO A 377 -12.32 -30.63 -29.25
N PHE A 378 -13.00 -29.62 -29.81
CA PHE A 378 -12.39 -28.33 -30.11
C PHE A 378 -12.22 -27.45 -28.85
N VAL A 379 -12.96 -27.73 -27.77
CA VAL A 379 -13.02 -26.91 -26.55
C VAL A 379 -12.57 -27.63 -25.27
N ASP A 380 -12.21 -28.92 -25.34
CA ASP A 380 -11.77 -29.70 -24.18
C ASP A 380 -10.27 -29.48 -23.87
N ALA A 381 -9.97 -28.98 -22.67
CA ALA A 381 -8.61 -28.78 -22.19
C ALA A 381 -7.82 -30.08 -21.99
N GLY A 382 -8.51 -31.21 -21.76
CA GLY A 382 -7.89 -32.53 -21.62
C GLY A 382 -7.47 -33.17 -22.97
N GLN A 383 -7.92 -32.61 -24.09
CA GLN A 383 -7.69 -33.12 -25.45
C GLN A 383 -6.94 -32.11 -26.34
N ASP A 384 -6.18 -31.18 -25.75
CA ASP A 384 -5.48 -30.10 -26.48
C ASP A 384 -6.44 -29.22 -27.32
N GLY A 385 -7.60 -28.86 -26.78
CA GLY A 385 -8.61 -28.03 -27.45
C GLY A 385 -8.06 -26.72 -28.02
N GLU A 386 -7.81 -26.69 -29.32
CA GLU A 386 -7.13 -25.58 -30.00
C GLU A 386 -7.95 -24.28 -29.99
N LEU A 387 -9.28 -24.37 -29.86
CA LEU A 387 -10.15 -23.18 -29.78
C LEU A 387 -9.88 -22.37 -28.51
N LEU A 388 -9.52 -23.00 -27.39
CA LEU A 388 -9.20 -22.32 -26.13
C LEU A 388 -7.99 -21.38 -26.32
N ALA A 389 -6.94 -21.86 -26.98
CA ALA A 389 -5.75 -21.06 -27.27
C ALA A 389 -6.05 -19.90 -28.24
N ARG A 390 -6.95 -20.12 -29.20
CA ARG A 390 -7.41 -19.08 -30.13
C ARG A 390 -8.26 -18.02 -29.43
N ILE A 391 -9.15 -18.40 -28.51
CA ILE A 391 -9.91 -17.45 -27.68
C ILE A 391 -8.96 -16.57 -26.87
N GLN A 392 -7.95 -17.14 -26.23
CA GLN A 392 -6.93 -16.33 -25.51
C GLN A 392 -6.21 -15.35 -26.43
N SER A 393 -5.87 -15.78 -27.65
CA SER A 393 -5.24 -14.93 -28.66
C SER A 393 -6.16 -13.79 -29.13
N ILE A 394 -7.45 -14.07 -29.33
CA ILE A 394 -8.49 -13.08 -29.66
C ILE A 394 -8.55 -12.02 -28.56
N ARG A 395 -8.67 -12.42 -27.29
CA ARG A 395 -8.72 -11.49 -26.15
C ARG A 395 -7.50 -10.56 -26.12
N LYS A 396 -6.30 -11.11 -26.35
CA LYS A 396 -5.06 -10.33 -26.43
C LYS A 396 -5.06 -9.38 -27.62
N GLN A 397 -5.54 -9.83 -28.78
CA GLN A 397 -5.64 -8.99 -29.97
C GLN A 397 -6.56 -7.80 -29.75
N PHE A 398 -7.76 -7.99 -29.17
CA PHE A 398 -8.68 -6.90 -28.85
C PHE A 398 -8.08 -5.89 -27.85
N ALA A 399 -7.36 -6.35 -26.83
CA ALA A 399 -6.65 -5.45 -25.93
C ALA A 399 -5.62 -4.58 -26.67
N LEU A 400 -4.92 -5.14 -27.66
CA LEU A 400 -3.90 -4.44 -28.44
C LEU A 400 -4.45 -3.56 -29.56
N SER A 401 -5.57 -3.94 -30.19
CA SER A 401 -6.15 -3.22 -31.33
C SER A 401 -7.25 -2.25 -30.92
N MET A 402 -8.18 -2.67 -30.05
CA MET A 402 -9.37 -1.91 -29.65
C MET A 402 -9.21 -1.25 -28.27
N GLY A 403 -8.29 -1.72 -27.43
CA GLY A 403 -7.98 -1.07 -26.15
C GLY A 403 -8.88 -1.44 -24.97
N PHE A 404 -9.67 -2.51 -25.08
CA PHE A 404 -10.42 -3.08 -23.96
C PHE A 404 -10.11 -4.56 -23.80
N ILE A 405 -10.27 -5.07 -22.58
CA ILE A 405 -10.08 -6.49 -22.27
C ILE A 405 -11.43 -7.18 -22.41
N VAL A 406 -11.52 -8.15 -23.32
CA VAL A 406 -12.73 -8.96 -23.47
C VAL A 406 -12.90 -9.83 -22.22
N PRO A 407 -14.12 -9.86 -21.63
CA PRO A 407 -14.44 -10.75 -20.51
C PRO A 407 -14.15 -12.23 -20.83
N PRO A 408 -13.99 -13.10 -19.81
CA PRO A 408 -13.91 -14.54 -20.03
C PRO A 408 -15.13 -15.05 -20.81
N ILE A 409 -14.89 -15.97 -21.74
CA ILE A 409 -15.95 -16.66 -22.49
C ILE A 409 -16.22 -17.99 -21.77
N HIS A 410 -17.41 -18.14 -21.21
CA HIS A 410 -17.80 -19.40 -20.56
C HIS A 410 -18.24 -20.41 -21.62
N ILE A 411 -17.65 -21.60 -21.60
CA ILE A 411 -17.95 -22.65 -22.58
C ILE A 411 -18.78 -23.73 -21.89
N LYS A 412 -19.94 -24.04 -22.45
CA LYS A 412 -20.88 -25.04 -21.92
C LYS A 412 -21.21 -26.05 -23.02
N ASP A 413 -21.28 -27.33 -22.69
CA ASP A 413 -21.89 -28.30 -23.59
C ASP A 413 -23.41 -28.21 -23.48
N ASN A 414 -24.10 -28.25 -24.62
CA ASN A 414 -25.56 -28.24 -24.66
C ASN A 414 -26.07 -29.40 -25.52
N LEU A 415 -26.59 -30.42 -24.85
CA LEU A 415 -27.13 -31.62 -25.48
C LEU A 415 -28.43 -31.39 -26.28
N GLN A 416 -29.05 -30.21 -26.14
CA GLN A 416 -30.22 -29.81 -26.92
C GLN A 416 -29.85 -29.25 -28.30
N LEU A 417 -28.58 -28.87 -28.50
CA LEU A 417 -28.08 -28.39 -29.80
C LEU A 417 -27.85 -29.56 -30.76
N SER A 418 -27.92 -29.26 -32.06
CA SER A 418 -27.48 -30.20 -33.09
C SER A 418 -26.00 -30.58 -32.87
N PRO A 419 -25.58 -31.81 -33.25
CA PRO A 419 -24.24 -32.34 -32.98
C PRO A 419 -23.09 -31.38 -33.27
N ASN A 420 -23.14 -30.72 -34.42
CA ASN A 420 -22.07 -29.84 -34.89
C ASN A 420 -22.47 -28.36 -34.86
N GLN A 421 -23.47 -28.01 -34.07
CA GLN A 421 -23.93 -26.64 -33.91
C GLN A 421 -23.25 -26.00 -32.70
N TYR A 422 -23.00 -24.70 -32.78
CA TYR A 422 -22.68 -23.88 -31.62
C TYR A 422 -23.55 -22.63 -31.58
N VAL A 423 -23.68 -22.08 -30.37
CA VAL A 423 -24.45 -20.87 -30.08
C VAL A 423 -23.57 -19.94 -29.26
N ILE A 424 -23.59 -18.66 -29.61
CA ILE A 424 -22.96 -17.61 -28.81
C ILE A 424 -24.08 -16.81 -28.15
N SER A 425 -24.00 -16.67 -26.83
CA SER A 425 -24.94 -15.89 -26.03
C SER A 425 -24.24 -14.73 -25.34
N LEU A 426 -24.93 -13.60 -25.26
CA LEU A 426 -24.49 -12.40 -24.54
C LEU A 426 -25.52 -12.12 -23.44
N LYS A 427 -25.07 -12.11 -22.19
CA LYS A 427 -25.94 -11.92 -21.01
C LYS A 427 -27.13 -12.90 -21.01
N GLY A 428 -26.86 -14.18 -21.33
CA GLY A 428 -27.86 -15.25 -21.39
C GLY A 428 -28.82 -15.18 -22.58
N VAL A 429 -28.64 -14.24 -23.52
CA VAL A 429 -29.45 -14.13 -24.74
C VAL A 429 -28.63 -14.58 -25.95
N GLN A 430 -29.17 -15.53 -26.70
CA GLN A 430 -28.56 -16.00 -27.96
C GLN A 430 -28.43 -14.84 -28.97
N ILE A 431 -27.21 -14.58 -29.44
CA ILE A 431 -26.92 -13.54 -30.43
C ILE A 431 -26.40 -14.11 -31.76
N ALA A 432 -25.82 -15.31 -31.75
CA ALA A 432 -25.36 -15.96 -32.98
C ALA A 432 -25.48 -17.49 -32.90
N THR A 433 -25.65 -18.14 -34.05
CA THR A 433 -25.58 -19.60 -34.17
C THR A 433 -25.01 -19.99 -35.53
N ALA A 434 -24.26 -21.07 -35.56
CA ALA A 434 -23.77 -21.65 -36.80
C ALA A 434 -23.53 -23.15 -36.65
N GLU A 435 -23.53 -23.85 -37.78
CA GLU A 435 -23.17 -25.26 -37.87
C GLU A 435 -21.80 -25.42 -38.50
N MET A 436 -21.02 -26.35 -37.96
CA MET A 436 -19.69 -26.71 -38.43
C MET A 436 -19.70 -28.14 -38.98
N MET A 437 -18.70 -28.48 -39.79
CA MET A 437 -18.54 -29.84 -40.29
C MET A 437 -17.15 -30.36 -39.93
N PRO A 438 -16.98 -30.98 -38.73
CA PRO A 438 -15.68 -31.51 -38.30
C PRO A 438 -15.05 -32.43 -39.35
N GLY A 439 -13.75 -32.24 -39.62
CA GLY A 439 -13.01 -32.99 -40.65
C GLY A 439 -13.12 -32.44 -42.08
N TYR A 440 -13.88 -31.36 -42.28
CA TYR A 440 -13.94 -30.61 -43.54
C TYR A 440 -13.29 -29.23 -43.38
N TYR A 441 -13.02 -28.59 -44.51
CA TYR A 441 -12.48 -27.24 -44.61
C TYR A 441 -13.47 -26.35 -45.35
N MET A 442 -13.55 -25.09 -44.96
CA MET A 442 -14.38 -24.09 -45.62
C MET A 442 -13.55 -23.36 -46.66
N ALA A 443 -13.99 -23.38 -47.91
CA ALA A 443 -13.38 -22.64 -49.02
C ALA A 443 -14.28 -21.47 -49.42
N MET A 444 -13.71 -20.26 -49.42
CA MET A 444 -14.40 -19.00 -49.75
C MET A 444 -13.77 -18.38 -51.00
N ASP A 445 -14.61 -17.80 -51.87
CA ASP A 445 -14.16 -17.08 -53.07
C ASP A 445 -13.93 -15.60 -52.73
N PRO A 446 -12.69 -15.09 -52.75
CA PRO A 446 -12.41 -13.67 -52.53
C PRO A 446 -12.62 -12.81 -53.79
N GLY A 447 -13.20 -13.35 -54.87
CA GLY A 447 -13.44 -12.70 -56.16
C GLY A 447 -12.34 -12.98 -57.21
N THR A 448 -11.41 -13.87 -56.91
CA THR A 448 -10.26 -14.22 -57.77
C THR A 448 -10.24 -15.69 -58.19
N VAL A 449 -11.32 -16.44 -57.91
CA VAL A 449 -11.41 -17.84 -58.26
C VAL A 449 -11.44 -18.05 -59.78
N THR A 450 -10.64 -19.01 -60.23
CA THR A 450 -10.47 -19.35 -61.65
C THR A 450 -11.26 -20.60 -62.07
N GLU A 451 -11.44 -21.54 -61.14
CA GLU A 451 -12.17 -22.79 -61.37
C GLU A 451 -13.04 -23.13 -60.15
N THR A 452 -14.26 -23.60 -60.39
CA THR A 452 -15.19 -23.99 -59.30
C THR A 452 -14.94 -25.42 -58.84
N ILE A 453 -14.97 -25.63 -57.52
CA ILE A 453 -14.70 -26.93 -56.90
C ILE A 453 -16.00 -27.55 -56.39
N LYS A 454 -16.08 -28.88 -56.44
CA LYS A 454 -17.22 -29.64 -55.94
C LYS A 454 -17.13 -29.74 -54.41
N GLY A 455 -18.05 -29.09 -53.72
CA GLY A 455 -18.21 -29.17 -52.27
C GLY A 455 -19.67 -29.07 -51.87
N ILE A 456 -19.93 -29.04 -50.56
CA ILE A 456 -21.27 -28.81 -50.01
C ILE A 456 -21.45 -27.30 -49.82
N PRO A 457 -22.39 -26.64 -50.51
CA PRO A 457 -22.62 -25.20 -50.35
C PRO A 457 -23.03 -24.85 -48.92
N THR A 458 -22.46 -23.77 -48.41
CA THR A 458 -22.73 -23.22 -47.08
C THR A 458 -22.55 -21.71 -47.10
N GLU A 459 -22.87 -21.05 -45.99
CA GLU A 459 -22.57 -19.64 -45.77
C GLU A 459 -21.54 -19.53 -44.65
N GLU A 460 -20.59 -18.60 -44.81
CA GLU A 460 -19.61 -18.28 -43.76
C GLU A 460 -20.28 -17.43 -42.68
N PRO A 461 -20.14 -17.79 -41.39
CA PRO A 461 -20.99 -17.23 -40.35
C PRO A 461 -20.60 -15.81 -39.86
N ALA A 462 -19.39 -15.32 -40.09
CA ALA A 462 -18.96 -14.00 -39.64
C ALA A 462 -19.40 -12.86 -40.58
N PHE A 463 -19.34 -13.07 -41.89
CA PHE A 463 -19.55 -12.06 -42.92
C PHE A 463 -20.69 -12.39 -43.89
N GLY A 464 -21.28 -13.59 -43.80
CA GLY A 464 -22.37 -14.02 -44.69
C GLY A 464 -21.91 -14.30 -46.12
N LEU A 465 -20.63 -14.66 -46.30
CA LEU A 465 -20.06 -14.90 -47.64
C LEU A 465 -20.44 -16.30 -48.14
N PRO A 466 -20.76 -16.47 -49.43
CA PRO A 466 -20.95 -17.80 -50.02
C PRO A 466 -19.67 -18.64 -49.88
N ALA A 467 -19.81 -19.84 -49.33
CA ALA A 467 -18.69 -20.75 -49.10
C ALA A 467 -19.07 -22.19 -49.46
N ILE A 468 -18.07 -23.07 -49.53
CA ILE A 468 -18.27 -24.50 -49.75
C ILE A 468 -17.44 -25.31 -48.75
N TRP A 469 -18.03 -26.37 -48.19
CA TRP A 469 -17.30 -27.38 -47.43
C TRP A 469 -16.62 -28.35 -48.39
N ILE A 470 -15.31 -28.51 -48.22
CA ILE A 470 -14.45 -29.40 -49.00
C ILE A 470 -13.71 -30.36 -48.06
N THR A 471 -13.32 -31.51 -48.58
CA THR A 471 -12.52 -32.51 -47.84
C THR A 471 -11.02 -32.17 -47.91
N GLU A 472 -10.21 -32.72 -47.00
CA GLU A 472 -8.76 -32.40 -46.94
C GLU A 472 -8.00 -32.72 -48.24
N ASP A 473 -8.42 -33.75 -48.99
CA ASP A 473 -7.84 -34.10 -50.29
C ASP A 473 -8.05 -33.02 -51.37
N GLN A 474 -9.05 -32.15 -51.20
CA GLN A 474 -9.38 -31.08 -52.15
C GLN A 474 -8.74 -29.73 -51.78
N ARG A 475 -8.09 -29.64 -50.60
CA ARG A 475 -7.56 -28.39 -50.06
C ARG A 475 -6.52 -27.73 -50.96
N GLU A 476 -5.53 -28.50 -51.42
CA GLU A 476 -4.46 -27.97 -52.28
C GLU A 476 -5.01 -27.47 -53.63
N GLN A 477 -5.95 -28.23 -54.21
CA GLN A 477 -6.63 -27.84 -55.44
C GLN A 477 -7.43 -26.54 -55.26
N ALA A 478 -8.11 -26.37 -54.12
CA ALA A 478 -8.85 -25.15 -53.79
C ALA A 478 -7.97 -23.93 -53.65
N GLN A 479 -6.82 -24.06 -53.00
CA GLN A 479 -5.85 -22.97 -52.90
C GLN A 479 -5.28 -22.58 -54.27
N ILE A 480 -4.98 -23.56 -55.14
CA ILE A 480 -4.49 -23.30 -56.51
C ILE A 480 -5.56 -22.60 -57.36
N ALA A 481 -6.83 -22.98 -57.20
CA ALA A 481 -7.94 -22.37 -57.91
C ALA A 481 -8.27 -20.94 -57.45
N GLY A 482 -7.66 -20.47 -56.35
CA GLY A 482 -7.79 -19.11 -55.81
C GLY A 482 -8.72 -18.99 -54.60
N TYR A 483 -9.22 -20.10 -54.04
CA TYR A 483 -10.03 -20.07 -52.83
C TYR A 483 -9.19 -19.81 -51.58
N THR A 484 -9.77 -19.07 -50.63
CA THR A 484 -9.26 -19.00 -49.26
C THR A 484 -9.81 -20.18 -48.48
N VAL A 485 -8.94 -21.10 -48.06
CA VAL A 485 -9.33 -22.34 -47.37
C VAL A 485 -8.94 -22.27 -45.90
N VAL A 486 -9.91 -22.49 -45.01
CA VAL A 486 -9.77 -22.41 -43.55
C VAL A 486 -10.41 -23.62 -42.86
N ASP A 487 -9.88 -24.02 -41.70
CA ASP A 487 -10.42 -25.11 -40.88
C ASP A 487 -11.59 -24.64 -39.99
N CYS A 488 -12.38 -25.59 -39.46
CA CYS A 488 -13.54 -25.27 -38.62
C CYS A 488 -13.18 -24.38 -37.41
N ILE A 489 -12.03 -24.63 -36.78
CA ILE A 489 -11.58 -23.90 -35.60
C ILE A 489 -11.27 -22.43 -35.97
N THR A 490 -10.64 -22.18 -37.13
CA THR A 490 -10.44 -20.80 -37.62
C THR A 490 -11.76 -20.13 -37.97
N VAL A 491 -12.72 -20.83 -38.58
CA VAL A 491 -14.06 -20.25 -38.85
C VAL A 491 -14.75 -19.86 -37.55
N MET A 492 -14.75 -20.75 -36.54
CA MET A 492 -15.32 -20.45 -35.21
C MET A 492 -14.64 -19.24 -34.56
N ALA A 493 -13.31 -19.20 -34.58
CA ALA A 493 -12.52 -18.12 -34.02
C ALA A 493 -12.80 -16.76 -34.70
N THR A 494 -12.90 -16.75 -36.04
CA THR A 494 -13.25 -15.55 -36.82
C THR A 494 -14.65 -15.06 -36.47
N HIS A 495 -15.62 -15.97 -36.40
CA HIS A 495 -16.99 -15.62 -36.02
C HIS A 495 -17.07 -15.06 -34.59
N ILE A 496 -16.43 -15.70 -33.61
CA ILE A 496 -16.36 -15.19 -32.22
C ILE A 496 -15.73 -13.80 -32.20
N SER A 497 -14.64 -13.58 -32.94
CA SER A 497 -13.98 -12.28 -33.02
C SER A 497 -14.90 -11.21 -33.59
N GLU A 498 -15.63 -11.49 -34.67
CA GLU A 498 -16.53 -10.52 -35.28
C GLU A 498 -17.72 -10.20 -34.37
N ILE A 499 -18.29 -11.19 -33.68
CA ILE A 499 -19.34 -10.99 -32.68
C ILE A 499 -18.87 -10.11 -31.51
N ILE A 500 -17.67 -10.36 -30.97
CA ILE A 500 -17.08 -9.52 -29.92
C ILE A 500 -16.90 -8.08 -30.40
N LYS A 501 -16.49 -7.90 -31.67
CA LYS A 501 -16.32 -6.57 -32.26
C LYS A 501 -17.65 -5.82 -32.38
N GLN A 502 -18.68 -6.47 -32.90
CA GLN A 502 -20.02 -5.89 -33.07
C GLN A 502 -20.63 -5.49 -31.71
N HIS A 503 -20.45 -6.33 -30.70
CA HIS A 503 -21.00 -6.12 -29.36
C HIS A 503 -19.99 -5.53 -28.34
N ALA A 504 -18.86 -4.99 -28.79
CA ALA A 504 -17.81 -4.45 -27.91
C ALA A 504 -18.33 -3.39 -26.95
N HIS A 505 -19.25 -2.54 -27.43
CA HIS A 505 -19.90 -1.50 -26.63
C HIS A 505 -20.80 -2.06 -25.51
N GLU A 506 -21.29 -3.30 -25.62
CA GLU A 506 -22.13 -3.94 -24.60
C GLU A 506 -21.33 -4.71 -23.55
N LEU A 507 -20.09 -5.09 -23.92
CA LEU A 507 -19.11 -5.75 -23.05
C LEU A 507 -18.38 -4.74 -22.14
N LEU A 508 -18.34 -3.46 -22.52
CA LEU A 508 -17.75 -2.42 -21.68
C LEU A 508 -18.76 -1.88 -20.66
N GLY A 509 -18.66 -2.33 -19.41
CA GLY A 509 -19.45 -1.84 -18.29
C GLY A 509 -18.73 -0.81 -17.43
N ARG A 510 -19.33 -0.51 -16.27
CA ARG A 510 -18.74 0.40 -15.28
C ARG A 510 -17.48 -0.18 -14.66
N GLN A 511 -17.48 -1.49 -14.39
CA GLN A 511 -16.34 -2.19 -13.79
C GLN A 511 -15.16 -2.17 -14.75
N GLU A 512 -15.37 -2.55 -16.02
CA GLU A 512 -14.31 -2.56 -17.03
C GLU A 512 -13.77 -1.15 -17.28
N THR A 513 -14.64 -0.14 -17.26
CA THR A 513 -14.22 1.26 -17.37
C THR A 513 -13.37 1.68 -16.17
N GLN A 514 -13.76 1.29 -14.94
CA GLN A 514 -12.96 1.57 -13.74
C GLN A 514 -11.59 0.88 -13.83
N ASP A 515 -11.54 -0.38 -14.25
CA ASP A 515 -10.29 -1.13 -14.40
C ASP A 515 -9.35 -0.48 -15.43
N LEU A 516 -9.90 0.08 -16.52
CA LEU A 516 -9.13 0.85 -17.50
C LEU A 516 -8.56 2.15 -16.89
N LEU A 517 -9.36 2.88 -16.10
CA LEU A 517 -8.93 4.09 -15.41
C LEU A 517 -7.85 3.80 -14.35
N ASP A 518 -8.03 2.76 -13.55
CA ASP A 518 -7.08 2.35 -12.51
C ASP A 518 -5.73 1.93 -13.11
N ASN A 519 -5.75 1.21 -14.24
CA ASN A 519 -4.54 0.87 -14.96
C ASN A 519 -3.82 2.11 -15.52
N LEU A 520 -4.56 3.08 -16.06
CA LEU A 520 -3.98 4.33 -16.55
C LEU A 520 -3.41 5.17 -15.40
N ALA A 521 -4.08 5.21 -14.24
CA ALA A 521 -3.65 5.96 -13.05
C ALA A 521 -2.27 5.50 -12.52
N ARG A 522 -1.87 4.25 -12.77
CA ARG A 522 -0.51 3.78 -12.43
C ARG A 522 0.60 4.54 -13.16
N SER A 523 0.31 5.05 -14.35
CA SER A 523 1.28 5.77 -15.20
C SER A 523 0.99 7.28 -15.28
N TYR A 524 -0.29 7.67 -15.24
CA TYR A 524 -0.75 9.05 -15.36
C TYR A 524 -1.74 9.41 -14.23
N PRO A 525 -1.33 9.33 -12.94
CA PRO A 525 -2.25 9.49 -11.80
C PRO A 525 -2.95 10.86 -11.80
N LYS A 526 -2.22 11.93 -12.11
CA LYS A 526 -2.75 13.30 -12.11
C LYS A 526 -3.91 13.50 -13.09
N LEU A 527 -3.82 12.91 -14.28
CA LEU A 527 -4.88 13.02 -15.30
C LEU A 527 -6.18 12.37 -14.79
N VAL A 528 -6.07 11.21 -14.15
CA VAL A 528 -7.23 10.48 -13.63
C VAL A 528 -7.81 11.17 -12.40
N GLU A 529 -6.97 11.62 -11.46
CA GLU A 529 -7.40 12.33 -10.23
C GLU A 529 -8.06 13.69 -10.50
N GLU A 530 -7.57 14.44 -11.50
CA GLU A 530 -8.17 15.72 -11.89
C GLU A 530 -9.52 15.53 -12.58
N LEU A 531 -9.66 14.48 -13.40
CA LEU A 531 -10.88 14.22 -14.17
C LEU A 531 -11.98 13.50 -13.37
N VAL A 532 -11.62 12.44 -12.63
CA VAL A 532 -12.56 11.54 -11.94
C VAL A 532 -12.32 11.55 -10.42
N PRO A 533 -13.36 11.73 -9.59
CA PRO A 533 -14.77 11.97 -9.94
C PRO A 533 -15.13 13.45 -10.13
N ASN A 534 -14.15 14.36 -10.05
CA ASN A 534 -14.37 15.79 -9.84
C ASN A 534 -15.00 16.51 -11.04
N VAL A 535 -14.59 16.18 -12.26
CA VAL A 535 -15.05 16.84 -13.49
C VAL A 535 -16.07 15.96 -14.22
N LEU A 536 -15.80 14.66 -14.32
CA LEU A 536 -16.69 13.65 -14.91
C LEU A 536 -16.83 12.45 -13.99
N ASN A 537 -18.01 11.83 -14.01
CA ASN A 537 -18.22 10.54 -13.37
C ASN A 537 -17.84 9.39 -14.31
N VAL A 538 -17.57 8.21 -13.75
CA VAL A 538 -17.21 6.98 -14.50
C VAL A 538 -18.29 6.61 -15.53
N GLY A 539 -19.56 6.90 -15.26
CA GLY A 539 -20.66 6.63 -16.18
C GLY A 539 -20.60 7.46 -17.47
N THR A 540 -20.24 8.74 -17.38
CA THR A 540 -20.05 9.62 -18.55
C THR A 540 -18.88 9.15 -19.40
N ILE A 541 -17.76 8.76 -18.77
CA ILE A 541 -16.60 8.20 -19.47
C ILE A 541 -16.98 6.90 -20.17
N MET A 542 -17.62 5.97 -19.44
CA MET A 542 -18.11 4.71 -20.00
C MET A 542 -18.98 4.94 -21.24
N ARG A 543 -19.92 5.89 -21.22
CA ARG A 543 -20.79 6.20 -22.37
C ARG A 543 -20.00 6.69 -23.59
N VAL A 544 -19.04 7.60 -23.40
CA VAL A 544 -18.17 8.06 -24.49
C VAL A 544 -17.35 6.90 -25.08
N LEU A 545 -16.74 6.08 -24.22
CA LEU A 545 -15.98 4.90 -24.69
C LEU A 545 -16.88 3.89 -25.43
N GLN A 546 -18.12 3.69 -24.98
CA GLN A 546 -19.08 2.82 -25.66
C GLN A 546 -19.52 3.38 -27.01
N ASN A 547 -19.72 4.69 -27.13
CA ASN A 547 -20.05 5.32 -28.40
C ASN A 547 -18.90 5.12 -29.42
N LEU A 548 -17.65 5.30 -28.99
CA LEU A 548 -16.47 5.04 -29.83
C LEU A 548 -16.42 3.57 -30.28
N LEU A 549 -16.57 2.62 -29.34
CA LEU A 549 -16.55 1.18 -29.64
C LEU A 549 -17.72 0.75 -30.55
N ARG A 550 -18.89 1.37 -30.41
CA ARG A 550 -20.07 1.10 -31.25
C ARG A 550 -19.82 1.41 -32.72
N GLU A 551 -18.97 2.41 -33.00
CA GLU A 551 -18.52 2.76 -34.34
C GLU A 551 -17.22 2.06 -34.76
N GLY A 552 -16.72 1.12 -33.96
CA GLY A 552 -15.47 0.41 -34.23
C GLY A 552 -14.20 1.26 -34.03
N VAL A 553 -14.30 2.39 -33.33
CA VAL A 553 -13.15 3.24 -33.00
C VAL A 553 -12.40 2.68 -31.79
N SER A 554 -11.08 2.53 -31.92
CA SER A 554 -10.21 2.04 -30.85
C SER A 554 -10.13 3.03 -29.68
N ILE A 555 -10.27 2.51 -28.46
CA ILE A 555 -10.11 3.26 -27.21
C ILE A 555 -8.74 3.06 -26.56
N ARG A 556 -7.78 2.48 -27.29
CA ARG A 556 -6.44 2.18 -26.78
C ARG A 556 -5.67 3.42 -26.37
N ASP A 557 -5.84 4.54 -27.08
CA ASP A 557 -5.25 5.83 -26.72
C ASP A 557 -6.11 6.53 -25.66
N LEU A 558 -6.28 5.86 -24.52
CA LEU A 558 -7.12 6.34 -23.42
C LEU A 558 -6.62 7.68 -22.87
N ARG A 559 -5.33 7.95 -22.97
CA ARG A 559 -4.75 9.22 -22.57
C ARG A 559 -5.32 10.39 -23.39
N THR A 560 -5.24 10.32 -24.72
CA THR A 560 -5.78 11.39 -25.57
C THR A 560 -7.28 11.54 -25.40
N ILE A 561 -8.00 10.43 -25.20
CA ILE A 561 -9.44 10.44 -24.90
C ILE A 561 -9.72 11.25 -23.63
N LEU A 562 -9.08 10.91 -22.50
CA LEU A 562 -9.33 11.57 -21.23
C LEU A 562 -8.83 13.01 -21.18
N GLU A 563 -7.70 13.33 -21.80
CA GLU A 563 -7.22 14.73 -21.93
C GLU A 563 -8.24 15.58 -22.70
N THR A 564 -8.75 15.07 -23.84
CA THR A 564 -9.77 15.78 -24.62
C THR A 564 -11.07 15.93 -23.83
N MET A 565 -11.50 14.89 -23.13
CA MET A 565 -12.68 14.98 -22.28
C MET A 565 -12.49 16.00 -21.14
N ALA A 566 -11.31 16.09 -20.54
CA ALA A 566 -11.00 17.07 -19.50
C ALA A 566 -11.05 18.51 -20.02
N ASP A 567 -10.55 18.76 -21.23
CA ASP A 567 -10.55 20.10 -21.85
C ASP A 567 -11.96 20.60 -22.19
N TYR A 568 -12.85 19.68 -22.63
CA TYR A 568 -14.19 20.03 -23.11
C TYR A 568 -15.32 19.80 -22.08
N ALA A 569 -15.09 19.03 -21.01
CA ALA A 569 -16.07 18.79 -19.95
C ALA A 569 -16.57 20.06 -19.25
N PRO A 570 -15.77 21.14 -19.04
CA PRO A 570 -16.28 22.40 -18.51
C PRO A 570 -17.27 23.12 -19.46
N ILE A 571 -17.25 22.81 -20.76
CA ILE A 571 -18.11 23.42 -21.77
C ILE A 571 -19.39 22.62 -21.94
N THR A 572 -19.29 21.28 -21.99
CA THR A 572 -20.44 20.39 -22.15
C THR A 572 -20.19 19.06 -21.46
N GLN A 573 -21.25 18.49 -20.87
CA GLN A 573 -21.25 17.13 -20.34
C GLN A 573 -22.11 16.17 -21.17
N ASP A 574 -22.63 16.65 -22.31
CA ASP A 574 -23.34 15.81 -23.28
C ASP A 574 -22.36 14.79 -23.88
N THR A 575 -22.64 13.50 -23.66
CA THR A 575 -21.77 12.40 -24.08
C THR A 575 -21.64 12.30 -25.60
N ASP A 576 -22.68 12.66 -26.36
CA ASP A 576 -22.63 12.57 -27.81
C ASP A 576 -21.74 13.67 -28.38
N VAL A 577 -21.83 14.88 -27.83
CA VAL A 577 -20.95 16.00 -28.21
C VAL A 577 -19.51 15.75 -27.78
N LEU A 578 -19.29 15.23 -26.56
CA LEU A 578 -17.95 14.85 -26.09
C LEU A 578 -17.33 13.75 -26.97
N THR A 579 -18.15 12.80 -27.44
CA THR A 579 -17.70 11.75 -28.37
C THR A 579 -17.14 12.37 -29.66
N GLU A 580 -17.81 13.37 -30.25
CA GLU A 580 -17.32 14.05 -31.45
C GLU A 580 -15.98 14.77 -31.24
N TYR A 581 -15.82 15.48 -30.11
CA TYR A 581 -14.53 16.10 -29.79
C TYR A 581 -13.41 15.06 -29.65
N VAL A 582 -13.69 13.94 -28.99
CA VAL A 582 -12.74 12.84 -28.87
C VAL A 582 -12.42 12.22 -30.23
N ARG A 583 -13.41 12.02 -31.12
CA ARG A 583 -13.19 11.53 -32.48
C ARG A 583 -12.28 12.46 -33.29
N HIS A 584 -12.45 13.78 -33.16
CA HIS A 584 -11.55 14.75 -33.80
C HIS A 584 -10.10 14.59 -33.31
N ALA A 585 -9.90 14.45 -31.99
CA ALA A 585 -8.58 14.23 -31.40
C ALA A 585 -7.95 12.91 -31.85
N LEU A 586 -8.77 11.87 -32.07
CA LEU A 586 -8.36 10.56 -32.56
C LEU A 586 -8.26 10.46 -34.10
N SER A 587 -8.38 11.56 -34.84
CA SER A 587 -8.38 11.58 -36.32
C SER A 587 -7.25 10.78 -36.96
N ARG A 588 -6.04 10.79 -36.39
CA ARG A 588 -4.90 10.01 -36.89
C ARG A 588 -5.13 8.50 -36.76
N SER A 589 -5.66 8.05 -35.63
CA SER A 589 -5.94 6.63 -35.35
C SER A 589 -7.10 6.12 -36.21
N ILE A 590 -8.14 6.94 -36.37
CA ILE A 590 -9.29 6.62 -37.23
C ILE A 590 -8.82 6.51 -38.68
N SER A 591 -8.14 7.52 -39.23
CA SER A 591 -7.68 7.51 -40.62
C SER A 591 -6.69 6.38 -40.92
N SER A 592 -5.81 6.03 -39.98
CA SER A 592 -4.86 4.93 -40.19
C SER A 592 -5.51 3.55 -40.25
N ALA A 593 -6.73 3.39 -39.72
CA ALA A 593 -7.46 2.12 -39.78
C ALA A 593 -8.04 1.83 -41.18
N TYR A 594 -8.24 2.88 -41.99
CA TYR A 594 -8.88 2.78 -43.31
C TYR A 594 -7.94 3.11 -44.49
N ILE A 595 -6.67 3.42 -44.21
CA ILE A 595 -5.69 3.73 -45.24
C ILE A 595 -5.28 2.47 -46.00
N GLN A 596 -5.30 2.55 -47.33
CA GLN A 596 -4.80 1.49 -48.20
C GLN A 596 -3.26 1.54 -48.29
N PRO A 597 -2.60 0.45 -48.74
CA PRO A 597 -1.14 0.40 -48.88
C PRO A 597 -0.54 1.50 -49.77
N ASP A 598 -1.32 2.09 -50.67
CA ASP A 598 -0.92 3.19 -51.55
C ASP A 598 -1.05 4.58 -50.90
N GLY A 599 -1.53 4.64 -49.65
CA GLY A 599 -1.72 5.88 -48.89
C GLY A 599 -3.05 6.60 -49.14
N THR A 600 -3.96 6.00 -49.92
CA THR A 600 -5.29 6.58 -50.19
C THR A 600 -6.35 6.04 -49.22
N ILE A 601 -7.43 6.80 -49.02
CA ILE A 601 -8.62 6.36 -48.27
C ILE A 601 -9.81 6.44 -49.23
N PRO A 602 -10.38 5.31 -49.68
CA PRO A 602 -11.60 5.34 -50.48
C PRO A 602 -12.77 5.79 -49.60
N VAL A 603 -13.53 6.77 -50.08
CA VAL A 603 -14.68 7.32 -49.35
C VAL A 603 -15.90 7.41 -50.26
N ILE A 604 -17.07 7.19 -49.67
CA ILE A 604 -18.36 7.49 -50.28
C ILE A 604 -18.80 8.84 -49.71
N THR A 605 -19.13 9.79 -50.58
CA THR A 605 -19.60 11.12 -50.19
C THR A 605 -21.08 11.29 -50.46
N LEU A 606 -21.77 12.08 -49.64
CA LEU A 606 -23.14 12.48 -49.91
C LEU A 606 -23.16 13.59 -50.98
N ASP A 607 -24.22 13.61 -51.79
CA ASP A 607 -24.48 14.77 -52.64
C ASP A 607 -24.91 15.96 -51.77
N ARG A 608 -24.49 17.17 -52.14
CA ARG A 608 -24.79 18.40 -51.39
C ARG A 608 -26.27 18.59 -51.10
N SER A 609 -27.16 18.21 -52.04
CA SER A 609 -28.60 18.33 -51.83
C SER A 609 -29.10 17.43 -50.69
N VAL A 610 -28.50 16.24 -50.54
CA VAL A 610 -28.81 15.30 -49.46
C VAL A 610 -28.29 15.83 -48.12
N GLU A 611 -27.09 16.41 -48.10
CA GLU A 611 -26.51 17.05 -46.91
C GLU A 611 -27.40 18.19 -46.38
N GLU A 612 -27.83 19.09 -47.27
CA GLU A 612 -28.71 20.22 -46.92
C GLU A 612 -30.08 19.73 -46.38
N ILE A 613 -30.63 18.65 -46.96
CA ILE A 613 -31.87 18.04 -46.47
C ILE A 613 -31.69 17.48 -45.06
N ILE A 614 -30.61 16.73 -44.81
CA ILE A 614 -30.31 16.15 -43.49
C ILE A 614 -30.13 17.28 -42.48
N GLN A 615 -29.31 18.30 -42.80
CA GLN A 615 -29.01 19.41 -41.91
C GLN A 615 -30.26 20.20 -41.49
N ASN A 616 -31.16 20.50 -42.45
CA ASN A 616 -32.42 21.19 -42.17
C ASN A 616 -33.42 20.33 -41.39
N SER A 617 -33.26 19.00 -41.41
CA SER A 617 -34.12 18.05 -40.71
C SER A 617 -33.67 17.76 -39.28
N ILE A 618 -32.51 18.25 -38.85
CA ILE A 618 -32.02 18.10 -37.47
C ILE A 618 -32.78 19.05 -36.55
N GLN A 619 -33.49 18.49 -35.58
CA GLN A 619 -34.17 19.26 -34.54
C GLN A 619 -33.44 19.08 -33.22
N HIS A 620 -33.08 20.19 -32.58
CA HIS A 620 -32.42 20.22 -31.27
C HIS A 620 -33.49 20.34 -30.17
N ARG A 621 -33.51 19.39 -29.23
CA ARG A 621 -34.35 19.45 -28.01
C ARG A 621 -33.47 19.35 -26.76
N GLU A 622 -34.06 19.60 -25.59
CA GLU A 622 -33.36 19.46 -24.30
C GLU A 622 -32.81 18.04 -24.05
N SER A 623 -33.37 17.01 -24.70
CA SER A 623 -32.92 15.61 -24.59
C SER A 623 -31.91 15.18 -25.67
N GLY A 624 -31.38 16.12 -26.46
CA GLY A 624 -30.46 15.85 -27.57
C GLY A 624 -31.03 16.20 -28.94
N SER A 625 -30.25 15.92 -29.97
CA SER A 625 -30.60 16.16 -31.37
C SER A 625 -31.23 14.90 -31.99
N TYR A 626 -32.32 15.06 -32.75
CA TYR A 626 -32.89 13.95 -33.53
C TYR A 626 -33.17 14.37 -34.97
N LEU A 627 -33.13 13.39 -35.86
CA LEU A 627 -33.35 13.58 -37.29
C LEU A 627 -34.85 13.43 -37.62
N ALA A 628 -35.49 14.52 -38.00
CA ALA A 628 -36.90 14.57 -38.41
C ALA A 628 -37.02 14.57 -39.95
N LEU A 629 -36.58 13.46 -40.57
CA LEU A 629 -36.59 13.32 -42.02
C LEU A 629 -37.91 12.73 -42.53
N ASP A 630 -38.36 13.17 -43.71
CA ASP A 630 -39.50 12.55 -44.38
C ASP A 630 -39.21 11.06 -44.71
N PRO A 631 -40.10 10.10 -44.37
CA PRO A 631 -39.84 8.68 -44.58
C PRO A 631 -39.56 8.29 -46.04
N GLN A 632 -40.16 8.97 -47.02
CA GLN A 632 -39.92 8.66 -48.43
C GLN A 632 -38.53 9.11 -48.87
N VAL A 633 -38.06 10.24 -48.34
CA VAL A 633 -36.69 10.73 -48.58
C VAL A 633 -35.68 9.82 -47.90
N ALA A 634 -35.95 9.39 -46.67
CA ALA A 634 -35.11 8.42 -45.96
C ALA A 634 -34.95 7.11 -46.76
N GLN A 635 -36.07 6.55 -47.26
CA GLN A 635 -36.04 5.32 -48.05
C GLN A 635 -35.21 5.47 -49.33
N LYS A 636 -35.34 6.60 -50.05
CA LYS A 636 -34.54 6.85 -51.25
C LYS A 636 -33.04 6.91 -50.98
N ILE A 637 -32.64 7.53 -49.87
CA ILE A 637 -31.23 7.59 -49.47
C ILE A 637 -30.71 6.17 -49.18
N LEU A 638 -31.49 5.36 -48.45
CA LEU A 638 -31.13 3.97 -48.13
C LEU A 638 -31.04 3.09 -49.38
N ASP A 639 -32.01 3.18 -50.31
CA ASP A 639 -32.00 2.42 -51.56
C ASP A 639 -30.77 2.78 -52.41
N SER A 640 -30.42 4.08 -52.50
CA SER A 640 -29.24 4.54 -53.22
C SER A 640 -27.94 4.05 -52.58
N LEU A 641 -27.87 4.05 -51.24
CA LEU A 641 -26.70 3.57 -50.51
C LEU A 641 -26.53 2.05 -50.67
N SER A 642 -27.62 1.29 -50.59
CA SER A 642 -27.60 -0.16 -50.80
C SER A 642 -27.09 -0.54 -52.19
N ASN A 643 -27.50 0.19 -53.24
CA ASN A 643 -27.03 -0.06 -54.60
C ASN A 643 -25.53 0.26 -54.77
N LEU A 644 -25.01 1.23 -54.02
CA LEU A 644 -23.60 1.65 -54.10
C LEU A 644 -22.68 0.73 -53.28
N VAL A 645 -23.21 0.08 -52.24
CA VAL A 645 -22.48 -0.94 -51.46
C VAL A 645 -22.51 -2.31 -52.14
N ALA A 646 -23.61 -2.64 -52.84
CA ALA A 646 -23.78 -3.92 -53.53
C ALA A 646 -23.11 -3.99 -54.92
N GLY A 647 -22.82 -2.83 -55.53
CA GLY A 647 -22.12 -2.72 -56.83
C GLY A 647 -20.68 -2.30 -56.63
#